data_AF-A0A7C4JGK0-F1
#
_entry.id   AF-A0A7C4JGK0-F1
#
_cell.length_a   1.000
_cell.length_b   1.000
_cell.length_c   1.000
_cell.angle_alpha   90.00
_cell.angle_beta   90.00
_cell.angle_gamma   90.00
#
_symmetry.space_group_name_H-M   'P 1'
#
loop_
_entity.id
_entity.type
_entity.pdbx_description
1 polymer ?
#
loop_
_entity_poly.entity_id
_entity_poly.type
_entity_poly.pdbx_seq_one_letter_code
_entity_poly.pdbx_strand_id
1 'polypeptide(L)'
;GKSEILPLKEGELYTFGFSRKDLKIKKYPVTALIRHPGDSMYEIQTLSGRKVRVTKYHSVFTLGEDGTVKEVKVETLKKGDVIAIPKRVEMEKVYQEFNLIEEFKKFPGIKEKLYLKTTLDFVENLLKEERVKDWAKKYYQFSFKDVKHQWRKKKVIPLKLVYDLNISLERKVLENSKIFYRKSKNTFSIKPLISIDRDLGFILGAILAEGWVGKDHIEISNTDESLVKEIAESAKKVFGLNDIRVSLKRDKRRFKTLFVLTLGLLPTLFIRKVLHIKGKSGKKSIPSFVYFSSEEFVAGLLKGFFVGDGNQYNNPQKSDYTVRFYTNSKELKEGLNLLLLKLGILAKIKEDKKDRVNRNWKRNYVLVISGVENLQKFYRIVLEKEFNGKVKNSGRERIPKIIQGLKRLVKKVGLSKKELEKLGIWQSTFERCVRKNSISLHQLKEVIEKLSKKIKDPLLESLKILIEGDIYWDPVKSIRKIKTPKYVYDFEVDVEGDLVQNFLGGEGLVCLHNTAYRLALKDKERYPDIITAGTKKVPYYTNSTQLPVNYTDDVFEALKLQEELQCKYNGGTVLHIFLGERMQSGEGVKKLVKKIFENFRLPYITITPTFSICPTHGYISGEHFFCPKCTIKQPCEVYSRIVGYYRPVQQWNLGKQQEFKQRKEFKIKGEFLK
;
A
#
# COMPACT_ATOMS: atom_id res chain seq x y z
N GLY A 1 2.03 -8.10 30.68
CA GLY A 1 3.16 -7.16 30.49
C GLY A 1 2.64 -5.74 30.31
N LYS A 2 3.47 -4.69 30.39
CA LYS A 2 3.09 -3.26 30.19
C LYS A 2 2.71 -2.91 28.72
N SER A 3 2.38 -3.91 27.93
CA SER A 3 1.96 -3.74 26.54
C SER A 3 0.47 -3.46 26.51
N GLU A 4 0.06 -2.48 25.72
CA GLU A 4 -1.34 -2.16 25.51
C GLU A 4 -1.73 -2.57 24.10
N ILE A 5 -2.87 -3.25 23.98
CA ILE A 5 -3.42 -3.70 22.71
C ILE A 5 -4.81 -3.09 22.60
N LEU A 6 -5.03 -2.34 21.52
CA LEU A 6 -6.34 -1.84 21.15
C LEU A 6 -6.82 -2.63 19.94
N PRO A 7 -7.71 -3.62 20.11
CA PRO A 7 -8.31 -4.32 18.97
C PRO A 7 -9.17 -3.34 18.17
N LEU A 8 -9.17 -3.51 16.85
CA LEU A 8 -9.97 -2.71 15.93
C LEU A 8 -11.05 -3.60 15.30
N LYS A 9 -12.20 -3.01 14.98
CA LYS A 9 -13.21 -3.71 14.18
C LYS A 9 -12.74 -3.76 12.73
N GLU A 10 -13.14 -4.81 12.03
CA GLU A 10 -12.82 -4.94 10.61
C GLU A 10 -13.34 -3.72 9.83
N GLY A 11 -12.45 -3.15 9.00
CA GLY A 11 -12.75 -1.98 8.19
C GLY A 11 -12.52 -0.61 8.83
N GLU A 12 -12.21 -0.53 10.12
CA GLU A 12 -11.92 0.76 10.79
C GLU A 12 -10.62 1.39 10.29
N LEU A 13 -9.59 0.57 10.08
CA LEU A 13 -8.28 1.00 9.61
C LEU A 13 -7.69 -0.02 8.64
N TYR A 14 -7.05 0.48 7.60
CA TYR A 14 -6.33 -0.33 6.63
C TYR A 14 -4.87 0.08 6.56
N THR A 15 -4.03 -0.89 6.22
CA THR A 15 -2.64 -0.69 5.84
C THR A 15 -2.33 -1.44 4.56
N PHE A 16 -1.15 -1.21 4.00
CA PHE A 16 -0.64 -2.02 2.91
C PHE A 16 0.34 -3.04 3.47
N GLY A 17 0.25 -4.28 3.01
CA GLY A 17 1.17 -5.37 3.29
C GLY A 17 1.36 -6.20 2.02
N PHE A 18 2.29 -7.14 2.00
CA PHE A 18 2.48 -8.04 0.85
C PHE A 18 2.03 -9.46 1.16
N SER A 19 1.40 -10.12 0.19
CA SER A 19 1.07 -11.54 0.30
C SER A 19 2.34 -12.36 0.12
N ARG A 20 2.60 -13.32 1.02
CA ARG A 20 3.79 -14.19 0.91
C ARG A 20 3.70 -15.19 -0.24
N LYS A 21 2.52 -15.38 -0.83
CA LYS A 21 2.25 -16.33 -1.93
C LYS A 21 2.70 -15.78 -3.29
N ASP A 22 2.33 -14.54 -3.58
CA ASP A 22 2.54 -13.89 -4.89
C ASP A 22 3.46 -12.66 -4.80
N LEU A 23 3.88 -12.29 -3.59
CA LEU A 23 4.68 -11.10 -3.29
C LEU A 23 4.02 -9.80 -3.76
N LYS A 24 2.70 -9.80 -3.95
CA LYS A 24 1.92 -8.63 -4.35
C LYS A 24 1.56 -7.80 -3.13
N ILE A 25 1.63 -6.47 -3.28
CA ILE A 25 1.23 -5.54 -2.22
C ILE A 25 -0.26 -5.29 -2.33
N LYS A 26 -0.98 -5.51 -1.24
CA LYS A 26 -2.44 -5.39 -1.15
C LYS A 26 -2.83 -4.58 0.08
N LYS A 27 -4.06 -4.07 0.06
CA LYS A 27 -4.70 -3.39 1.20
C LYS A 27 -5.22 -4.46 2.15
N TYR A 28 -4.91 -4.34 3.43
CA TYR A 28 -5.31 -5.27 4.49
C TYR A 28 -5.88 -4.52 5.69
N PRO A 29 -6.92 -5.03 6.36
CA PRO A 29 -7.43 -4.45 7.59
C PRO A 29 -6.38 -4.61 8.70
N VAL A 30 -6.26 -3.58 9.53
CA VAL A 30 -5.48 -3.64 10.77
C VAL A 30 -6.39 -4.21 11.85
N THR A 31 -5.99 -5.33 12.47
CA THR A 31 -6.78 -6.04 13.48
C THR A 31 -6.55 -5.49 14.89
N ALA A 32 -5.37 -4.94 15.15
CA ALA A 32 -5.07 -4.29 16.42
C ALA A 32 -3.95 -3.24 16.31
N LEU A 33 -4.00 -2.25 17.20
CA LEU A 33 -2.91 -1.32 17.46
C LEU A 33 -2.20 -1.73 18.74
N ILE A 34 -0.87 -1.85 18.68
CA ILE A 34 -0.08 -2.32 19.81
C ILE A 34 0.89 -1.22 20.26
N ARG A 35 0.98 -1.00 21.57
CA ARG A 35 1.94 -0.11 22.21
C ARG A 35 2.77 -0.88 23.23
N HIS A 36 4.09 -0.75 23.16
CA HIS A 36 5.02 -1.35 24.11
C HIS A 36 5.93 -0.27 24.71
N PRO A 37 6.40 -0.43 25.96
CA PRO A 37 7.54 0.35 26.45
C PRO A 37 8.75 0.13 25.54
N GLY A 38 9.47 1.20 25.22
CA GLY A 38 10.70 1.08 24.45
C GLY A 38 11.80 0.41 25.28
N ASP A 39 12.52 -0.52 24.67
CA ASP A 39 13.71 -1.14 25.23
C ASP A 39 14.96 -0.67 24.48
N SER A 40 15.14 -1.14 23.25
CA SER A 40 16.30 -0.84 22.43
C SER A 40 15.87 -0.54 20.99
N MET A 41 16.30 0.61 20.46
CA MET A 41 15.94 1.06 19.11
C MET A 41 17.13 1.13 18.17
N TYR A 42 16.88 0.72 16.92
CA TYR A 42 17.84 0.72 15.84
C TYR A 42 17.24 1.43 14.63
N GLU A 43 18.05 2.25 13.95
CA GLU A 43 17.75 2.81 12.65
C GLU A 43 18.48 2.01 11.57
N ILE A 44 17.70 1.36 10.70
CA ILE A 44 18.20 0.71 9.49
C ILE A 44 18.07 1.72 8.35
N GLN A 45 19.14 1.87 7.57
CA GLN A 45 19.13 2.63 6.33
C GLN A 45 19.53 1.72 5.17
N THR A 46 18.80 1.76 4.07
CA THR A 46 19.08 0.97 2.86
C THR A 46 19.89 1.76 1.82
N LEU A 47 20.38 1.09 0.77
CA LEU A 47 21.11 1.71 -0.33
C LEU A 47 20.24 2.61 -1.20
N SER A 48 18.95 2.30 -1.39
CA SER A 48 18.02 3.23 -2.03
C SER A 48 17.59 4.39 -1.12
N GLY A 49 18.03 4.40 0.14
CA GLY A 49 17.86 5.52 1.07
C GLY A 49 16.58 5.47 1.90
N ARG A 50 15.89 4.32 1.93
CA ARG A 50 14.81 4.08 2.91
C ARG A 50 15.40 4.04 4.30
N LYS A 51 14.60 4.45 5.28
CA LYS A 51 14.98 4.36 6.69
C LYS A 51 13.82 3.84 7.51
N VAL A 52 14.13 2.96 8.44
CA VAL A 52 13.14 2.47 9.39
C VAL A 52 13.74 2.36 10.78
N ARG A 53 12.94 2.72 11.78
CA ARG A 53 13.32 2.71 13.19
C ARG A 53 12.51 1.64 13.88
N VAL A 54 13.20 0.60 14.36
CA VAL A 54 12.59 -0.63 14.87
C VAL A 54 13.33 -1.10 16.10
N THR A 55 12.66 -1.91 16.92
CA THR A 55 13.30 -2.50 18.09
C THR A 55 14.31 -3.57 17.69
N LYS A 56 15.25 -3.88 18.59
CA LYS A 56 16.23 -4.96 18.41
C LYS A 56 15.61 -6.30 17.98
N TYR A 57 14.43 -6.61 18.52
CA TYR A 57 13.76 -7.89 18.38
C TYR A 57 12.71 -7.92 17.26
N HIS A 58 12.44 -6.79 16.63
CA HIS A 58 11.53 -6.73 15.48
C HIS A 58 12.11 -7.53 14.31
N SER A 59 11.23 -8.18 13.54
CA SER A 59 11.62 -8.92 12.34
C SER A 59 11.43 -8.05 11.10
N VAL A 60 12.37 -8.13 10.17
CA VAL A 60 12.22 -7.62 8.80
C VAL A 60 12.32 -8.78 7.81
N PHE A 61 11.84 -8.58 6.59
CA PHE A 61 11.88 -9.62 5.55
C PHE A 61 13.16 -9.54 4.74
N THR A 62 13.81 -10.67 4.55
CA THR A 62 14.98 -10.86 3.68
C THR A 62 14.73 -12.00 2.69
N LEU A 63 15.68 -12.22 1.78
CA LEU A 63 15.58 -13.20 0.71
C LEU A 63 16.56 -14.36 0.93
N GLY A 64 16.04 -15.59 0.90
CA GLY A 64 16.84 -16.81 0.88
C GLY A 64 17.49 -17.09 -0.48
N GLU A 65 18.54 -17.91 -0.50
CA GLU A 65 19.19 -18.33 -1.75
C GLU A 65 18.28 -19.16 -2.67
N ASP A 66 17.24 -19.73 -2.08
CA ASP A 66 16.17 -20.53 -2.68
C ASP A 66 15.00 -19.69 -3.19
N GLY A 67 15.10 -18.35 -3.18
CA GLY A 67 14.03 -17.46 -3.64
C GLY A 67 12.91 -17.25 -2.63
N THR A 68 12.95 -17.93 -1.49
CA THR A 68 11.92 -17.83 -0.44
C THR A 68 12.14 -16.60 0.43
N VAL A 69 11.03 -15.99 0.87
CA VAL A 69 11.04 -14.89 1.83
C VAL A 69 11.31 -15.43 3.22
N LYS A 70 12.27 -14.83 3.92
CA LYS A 70 12.65 -15.20 5.29
C LYS A 70 12.52 -14.01 6.22
N GLU A 71 12.23 -14.28 7.48
CA GLU A 71 12.24 -13.25 8.52
C GLU A 71 13.61 -13.24 9.19
N VAL A 72 14.13 -12.05 9.44
CA VAL A 72 15.40 -11.86 10.14
C VAL A 72 15.21 -10.81 11.23
N LYS A 73 15.70 -11.10 12.44
CA LYS A 73 15.68 -10.13 13.54
C LYS A 73 16.66 -9.00 13.22
N VAL A 74 16.32 -7.78 13.63
CA VAL A 74 17.18 -6.60 13.44
C VAL A 74 18.57 -6.81 14.03
N GLU A 75 18.68 -7.47 15.19
CA GLU A 75 19.97 -7.75 15.85
C GLU A 75 20.92 -8.64 15.03
N THR A 76 20.39 -9.51 14.18
CA THR A 76 21.20 -10.43 13.36
C THR A 76 21.50 -9.87 11.98
N LEU A 77 20.86 -8.76 11.60
CA LEU A 77 21.00 -8.13 10.30
C LEU A 77 22.39 -7.50 10.15
N LYS A 78 23.03 -7.72 9.00
CA LYS A 78 24.36 -7.17 8.69
C LYS A 78 24.30 -6.22 7.51
N LYS A 79 25.31 -5.35 7.42
CA LYS A 79 25.50 -4.49 6.23
C LYS A 79 25.63 -5.38 4.99
N GLY A 80 24.89 -5.04 3.93
CA GLY A 80 24.87 -5.80 2.68
C GLY A 80 23.77 -6.88 2.61
N ASP A 81 23.17 -7.27 3.73
CA ASP A 81 21.94 -8.08 3.68
C ASP A 81 20.83 -7.28 3.00
N VAL A 82 19.90 -7.97 2.34
CA VAL A 82 18.77 -7.32 1.66
C VAL A 82 17.53 -7.33 2.53
N ILE A 83 16.76 -6.26 2.47
CA ILE A 83 15.44 -6.20 3.09
C ILE A 83 14.36 -5.83 2.06
N ALA A 84 13.14 -6.29 2.30
CA ALA A 84 12.00 -6.03 1.42
C ALA A 84 11.53 -4.57 1.53
N ILE A 85 11.41 -3.92 0.37
CA ILE A 85 10.75 -2.62 0.20
C ILE A 85 9.72 -2.72 -0.94
N PRO A 86 8.67 -1.88 -0.96
CA PRO A 86 7.74 -1.84 -2.09
C PRO A 86 8.44 -1.33 -3.36
N LYS A 87 8.17 -2.00 -4.49
CA LYS A 87 8.50 -1.50 -5.84
C LYS A 87 7.27 -1.00 -6.60
N ARG A 88 6.08 -1.43 -6.16
CA ARG A 88 4.78 -0.93 -6.61
C ARG A 88 3.80 -0.92 -5.43
N VAL A 89 2.91 0.06 -5.37
CA VAL A 89 1.79 0.06 -4.41
C VAL A 89 0.52 0.37 -5.19
N GLU A 90 -0.33 -0.63 -5.38
CA GLU A 90 -1.62 -0.43 -6.02
C GLU A 90 -2.61 0.19 -5.03
N MET A 91 -3.28 1.26 -5.47
CA MET A 91 -4.23 2.00 -4.64
C MET A 91 -5.53 2.18 -5.40
N GLU A 92 -6.64 2.03 -4.68
CA GLU A 92 -7.99 2.25 -5.19
C GLU A 92 -8.17 3.63 -5.83
N LYS A 93 -9.05 3.68 -6.83
CA LYS A 93 -9.38 4.88 -7.61
C LYS A 93 -10.77 5.34 -7.22
N VAL A 94 -10.85 6.24 -6.24
CA VAL A 94 -12.12 6.66 -5.63
C VAL A 94 -12.57 8.01 -6.18
N TYR A 95 -11.61 8.90 -6.49
CA TYR A 95 -11.91 10.26 -6.89
C TYR A 95 -11.87 10.43 -8.41
N GLN A 96 -12.94 10.99 -8.98
CA GLN A 96 -13.07 11.24 -10.42
C GLN A 96 -13.33 12.70 -10.79
N GLU A 97 -14.12 13.43 -9.99
CA GLU A 97 -14.45 14.83 -10.24
C GLU A 97 -14.73 15.56 -8.92
N PHE A 98 -14.59 16.90 -8.93
CA PHE A 98 -15.07 17.77 -7.87
C PHE A 98 -16.29 18.55 -8.34
N ASN A 99 -17.33 18.59 -7.51
CA ASN A 99 -18.42 19.55 -7.65
C ASN A 99 -18.14 20.77 -6.77
N LEU A 100 -17.67 21.86 -7.39
CA LEU A 100 -17.28 23.07 -6.67
C LEU A 100 -18.45 23.75 -5.96
N ILE A 101 -19.70 23.54 -6.39
CA ILE A 101 -20.87 24.10 -5.71
C ILE A 101 -21.04 23.44 -4.34
N GLU A 102 -20.90 22.12 -4.27
CA GLU A 102 -20.96 21.37 -3.01
C GLU A 102 -19.70 21.60 -2.15
N GLU A 103 -18.52 21.68 -2.76
CA GLU A 103 -17.30 21.96 -2.02
C GLU A 103 -17.31 23.37 -1.42
N PHE A 104 -17.78 24.38 -2.14
CA PHE A 104 -17.85 25.75 -1.63
C PHE A 104 -19.00 25.98 -0.64
N LYS A 105 -20.07 25.17 -0.67
CA LYS A 105 -21.18 25.19 0.32
C LYS A 105 -20.66 25.08 1.76
N LYS A 106 -19.55 24.35 1.96
CA LYS A 106 -18.89 24.13 3.26
C LYS A 106 -18.25 25.39 3.86
N PHE A 107 -18.14 26.49 3.10
CA PHE A 107 -17.42 27.70 3.52
C PHE A 107 -18.34 28.94 3.51
N PRO A 108 -18.83 29.41 4.67
CA PRO A 108 -19.78 30.54 4.77
C PRO A 108 -19.35 31.81 4.01
N GLY A 109 -18.11 32.27 4.20
CA GLY A 109 -17.59 33.48 3.52
C GLY A 109 -17.40 33.35 2.00
N ILE A 110 -17.50 32.13 1.45
CA ILE A 110 -17.45 31.86 0.01
C ILE A 110 -18.87 31.70 -0.53
N LYS A 111 -19.67 30.80 0.07
CA LYS A 111 -21.00 30.40 -0.43
C LYS A 111 -21.95 31.58 -0.66
N GLU A 112 -21.88 32.60 0.19
CA GLU A 112 -22.76 33.78 0.13
C GLU A 112 -22.46 34.72 -1.04
N LYS A 113 -21.27 34.60 -1.63
CA LYS A 113 -20.81 35.47 -2.71
C LYS A 113 -20.79 34.76 -4.06
N LEU A 114 -21.21 33.50 -4.13
CA LEU A 114 -21.21 32.74 -5.36
C LEU A 114 -22.52 32.90 -6.14
N TYR A 115 -22.37 32.94 -7.46
CA TYR A 115 -23.48 33.02 -8.40
C TYR A 115 -23.31 31.93 -9.46
N LEU A 116 -24.44 31.40 -9.90
CA LEU A 116 -24.55 30.40 -10.96
C LEU A 116 -25.06 31.08 -12.22
N LYS A 117 -24.30 30.99 -13.31
CA LYS A 117 -24.77 31.27 -14.66
C LYS A 117 -25.16 29.93 -15.31
N THR A 118 -26.40 29.80 -15.77
CA THR A 118 -26.97 28.49 -16.14
C THR A 118 -27.91 28.58 -17.36
N THR A 119 -28.66 27.51 -17.66
CA THR A 119 -29.60 27.44 -18.78
C THR A 119 -30.86 28.25 -18.49
N LEU A 120 -31.52 28.73 -19.56
CA LEU A 120 -32.77 29.48 -19.40
C LEU A 120 -33.87 28.59 -18.82
N ASP A 121 -34.01 27.37 -19.31
CA ASP A 121 -35.04 26.42 -18.87
C ASP A 121 -34.98 26.14 -17.37
N PHE A 122 -33.77 26.00 -16.81
CA PHE A 122 -33.60 25.81 -15.38
C PHE A 122 -34.05 27.04 -14.59
N VAL A 123 -33.68 28.25 -15.04
CA VAL A 123 -34.14 29.51 -14.43
C VAL A 123 -35.66 29.65 -14.52
N GLU A 124 -36.26 29.31 -15.66
CA GLU A 124 -37.71 29.35 -15.84
C GLU A 124 -38.44 28.41 -14.88
N ASN A 125 -37.93 27.19 -14.70
CA ASN A 125 -38.51 26.22 -13.79
C ASN A 125 -38.43 26.68 -12.33
N LEU A 126 -37.28 27.24 -11.91
CA LEU A 126 -37.14 27.82 -10.57
C LEU A 126 -38.13 28.96 -10.31
N LEU A 127 -38.37 29.81 -11.30
CA LEU A 127 -39.26 30.98 -11.17
C LEU A 127 -40.74 30.59 -11.03
N LYS A 128 -41.12 29.33 -11.33
CA LYS A 128 -42.48 28.82 -11.13
C LYS A 128 -42.76 28.50 -9.66
N GLU A 129 -41.74 28.16 -8.87
CA GLU A 129 -41.89 27.72 -7.49
C GLU A 129 -42.18 28.88 -6.53
N GLU A 130 -43.24 28.78 -5.73
CA GLU A 130 -43.67 29.82 -4.76
C GLU A 130 -42.55 30.17 -3.77
N ARG A 131 -41.89 29.15 -3.20
CA ARG A 131 -40.76 29.31 -2.26
C ARG A 131 -39.59 30.11 -2.82
N VAL A 132 -39.35 30.05 -4.13
CA VAL A 132 -38.29 30.83 -4.80
C VAL A 132 -38.68 32.30 -4.88
N LYS A 133 -39.96 32.59 -5.12
CA LYS A 133 -40.48 33.98 -5.15
C LYS A 133 -40.33 34.64 -3.78
N ASP A 134 -40.73 33.94 -2.72
CA ASP A 134 -40.66 34.45 -1.34
C ASP A 134 -39.23 34.66 -0.89
N TRP A 135 -38.35 33.69 -1.16
CA TRP A 135 -36.93 33.84 -0.88
C TRP A 135 -36.33 35.03 -1.63
N ALA A 136 -36.64 35.20 -2.92
CA ALA A 136 -36.10 36.27 -3.75
C ALA A 136 -36.52 37.66 -3.25
N LYS A 137 -37.80 37.84 -2.87
CA LYS A 137 -38.29 39.10 -2.27
C LYS A 137 -37.51 39.44 -0.99
N LYS A 138 -37.33 38.45 -0.10
CA LYS A 138 -36.60 38.62 1.17
C LYS A 138 -35.11 38.92 0.95
N TYR A 139 -34.48 38.23 0.00
CA TYR A 139 -33.04 38.35 -0.25
C TYR A 139 -32.66 39.67 -0.92
N TYR A 140 -33.44 40.10 -1.91
CA TYR A 140 -33.13 41.30 -2.69
C TYR A 140 -33.77 42.58 -2.16
N GLN A 141 -34.85 42.48 -1.39
CA GLN A 141 -35.65 43.63 -0.96
C GLN A 141 -36.14 44.48 -2.16
N PHE A 142 -36.38 43.83 -3.31
CA PHE A 142 -36.89 44.43 -4.55
C PHE A 142 -38.18 43.73 -5.01
N SER A 143 -38.90 44.36 -5.96
CA SER A 143 -40.03 43.71 -6.63
C SER A 143 -39.59 42.42 -7.30
N PHE A 144 -40.37 41.34 -7.11
CA PHE A 144 -40.10 40.05 -7.76
C PHE A 144 -40.11 40.17 -9.29
N LYS A 145 -40.86 41.13 -9.85
CA LYS A 145 -40.89 41.40 -11.30
C LYS A 145 -39.50 41.77 -11.83
N ASP A 146 -38.77 42.62 -11.11
CA ASP A 146 -37.44 43.08 -11.50
C ASP A 146 -36.39 41.97 -11.33
N VAL A 147 -36.48 41.21 -10.23
CA VAL A 147 -35.61 40.04 -10.01
C VAL A 147 -35.82 39.00 -11.12
N LYS A 148 -37.08 38.68 -11.42
CA LYS A 148 -37.47 37.76 -12.51
C LYS A 148 -36.91 38.22 -13.86
N HIS A 149 -37.06 39.51 -14.19
CA HIS A 149 -36.53 40.06 -15.43
C HIS A 149 -35.00 39.93 -15.51
N GLN A 150 -34.27 40.29 -14.44
CA GLN A 150 -32.81 40.20 -14.41
C GLN A 150 -32.30 38.77 -14.49
N TRP A 151 -32.93 37.83 -13.77
CA TRP A 151 -32.55 36.42 -13.78
C TRP A 151 -32.75 35.80 -15.17
N ARG A 152 -33.88 36.08 -15.84
CA ARG A 152 -34.12 35.65 -17.22
C ARG A 152 -33.10 36.24 -18.20
N LYS A 153 -32.89 37.57 -18.14
CA LYS A 153 -32.00 38.30 -19.05
C LYS A 153 -30.55 37.83 -18.94
N LYS A 154 -30.05 37.65 -17.71
CA LYS A 154 -28.65 37.30 -17.45
C LYS A 154 -28.40 35.80 -17.35
N LYS A 155 -29.45 35.00 -17.12
CA LYS A 155 -29.40 33.58 -16.78
C LYS A 155 -28.54 33.31 -15.55
N VAL A 156 -28.66 34.20 -14.56
CA VAL A 156 -27.80 34.25 -13.37
C VAL A 156 -28.65 34.25 -12.11
N ILE A 157 -28.33 33.36 -11.18
CA ILE A 157 -28.95 33.27 -9.86
C ILE A 157 -27.88 33.21 -8.77
N PRO A 158 -28.16 33.71 -7.55
CA PRO A 158 -27.26 33.54 -6.41
C PRO A 158 -27.24 32.07 -5.98
N LEU A 159 -26.06 31.47 -5.77
CA LEU A 159 -25.98 30.10 -5.26
C LEU A 159 -26.51 29.97 -3.84
N LYS A 160 -26.59 31.07 -3.09
CA LYS A 160 -27.28 31.13 -1.80
C LYS A 160 -28.73 30.62 -1.89
N LEU A 161 -29.46 30.92 -2.97
CA LEU A 161 -30.81 30.37 -3.21
C LEU A 161 -30.78 28.83 -3.22
N VAL A 162 -29.85 28.26 -3.98
CA VAL A 162 -29.70 26.81 -4.14
C VAL A 162 -29.42 26.15 -2.79
N TYR A 163 -28.55 26.77 -1.98
CA TYR A 163 -28.20 26.26 -0.66
C TYR A 163 -29.35 26.39 0.35
N ASP A 164 -30.01 27.56 0.42
CA ASP A 164 -31.03 27.86 1.41
C ASP A 164 -32.32 27.05 1.17
N LEU A 165 -32.68 26.82 -0.09
CA LEU A 165 -33.88 26.06 -0.47
C LEU A 165 -33.60 24.58 -0.77
N ASN A 166 -32.34 24.14 -0.60
CA ASN A 166 -31.87 22.78 -0.90
C ASN A 166 -32.30 22.31 -2.31
N ILE A 167 -32.10 23.17 -3.31
CA ILE A 167 -32.45 22.87 -4.70
C ILE A 167 -31.43 21.86 -5.25
N SER A 168 -31.95 20.74 -5.77
CA SER A 168 -31.11 19.75 -6.46
C SER A 168 -30.67 20.27 -7.83
N LEU A 169 -29.38 20.15 -8.14
CA LEU A 169 -28.81 20.49 -9.44
C LEU A 169 -28.47 19.21 -10.20
N GLU A 170 -29.26 18.90 -11.22
CA GLU A 170 -28.98 17.76 -12.10
C GLU A 170 -27.65 17.94 -12.87
N ARG A 171 -27.01 16.81 -13.21
CA ARG A 171 -25.73 16.81 -13.93
C ARG A 171 -25.77 17.63 -15.23
N LYS A 172 -26.84 17.50 -16.02
CA LYS A 172 -27.03 18.26 -17.27
C LYS A 172 -27.03 19.78 -17.03
N VAL A 173 -27.59 20.24 -15.91
CA VAL A 173 -27.57 21.66 -15.52
C VAL A 173 -26.15 22.07 -15.18
N LEU A 174 -25.43 21.28 -14.37
CA LEU A 174 -24.06 21.56 -13.95
C LEU A 174 -23.09 21.66 -15.14
N GLU A 175 -23.17 20.72 -16.09
CA GLU A 175 -22.32 20.69 -17.29
C GLU A 175 -22.51 21.93 -18.18
N ASN A 176 -23.71 22.50 -18.19
CA ASN A 176 -24.05 23.70 -18.95
C ASN A 176 -24.00 24.99 -18.12
N SER A 177 -23.43 24.93 -16.92
CA SER A 177 -23.35 26.07 -16.00
C SER A 177 -21.92 26.55 -15.78
N LYS A 178 -21.81 27.78 -15.27
CA LYS A 178 -20.56 28.36 -14.77
C LYS A 178 -20.82 29.02 -13.43
N ILE A 179 -19.83 29.00 -12.55
CA ILE A 179 -19.87 29.73 -11.28
C ILE A 179 -18.96 30.94 -11.34
N PHE A 180 -19.37 32.04 -10.73
CA PHE A 180 -18.54 33.22 -10.56
C PHE A 180 -18.73 33.82 -9.16
N TYR A 181 -17.74 34.58 -8.71
CA TYR A 181 -17.72 35.19 -7.39
C TYR A 181 -18.18 36.65 -7.49
N ARG A 182 -19.03 37.15 -6.59
CA ARG A 182 -19.47 38.55 -6.58
C ARG A 182 -18.41 39.42 -5.89
N LYS A 183 -17.38 39.85 -6.62
CA LYS A 183 -16.39 40.83 -6.16
C LYS A 183 -15.90 41.71 -7.32
N SER A 184 -16.34 42.98 -7.36
CA SER A 184 -16.02 43.98 -8.40
C SER A 184 -16.31 43.52 -9.84
N LYS A 185 -16.18 44.42 -10.83
CA LYS A 185 -16.60 44.21 -12.23
C LYS A 185 -15.85 43.10 -13.00
N ASN A 186 -14.83 42.46 -12.41
CA ASN A 186 -13.85 41.61 -13.12
C ASN A 186 -13.70 40.18 -12.55
N THR A 187 -14.76 39.59 -12.01
CA THR A 187 -14.72 38.17 -11.58
C THR A 187 -15.04 37.23 -12.73
N PHE A 188 -14.08 36.39 -13.05
CA PHE A 188 -14.20 35.43 -14.14
C PHE A 188 -14.94 34.17 -13.69
N SER A 189 -15.73 33.63 -14.61
CA SER A 189 -16.53 32.43 -14.37
C SER A 189 -15.73 31.17 -14.66
N ILE A 190 -15.84 30.14 -13.83
CA ILE A 190 -15.24 28.81 -14.06
C ILE A 190 -16.30 27.72 -14.14
N LYS A 191 -15.92 26.54 -14.65
CA LYS A 191 -16.77 25.34 -14.65
C LYS A 191 -17.05 24.89 -13.20
N PRO A 192 -18.29 24.47 -12.85
CA PRO A 192 -18.60 23.94 -11.52
C PRO A 192 -18.09 22.51 -11.32
N LEU A 193 -18.06 21.70 -12.37
CA LEU A 193 -17.50 20.35 -12.35
C LEU A 193 -16.04 20.40 -12.81
N ILE A 194 -15.14 19.90 -11.98
CA ILE A 194 -13.70 19.85 -12.24
C ILE A 194 -13.26 18.39 -12.26
N SER A 195 -12.93 17.87 -13.45
CA SER A 195 -12.42 16.51 -13.62
C SER A 195 -11.06 16.33 -12.94
N ILE A 196 -10.86 15.16 -12.33
CA ILE A 196 -9.58 14.74 -11.73
C ILE A 196 -8.82 13.96 -12.81
N ASP A 197 -8.26 14.73 -13.74
CA ASP A 197 -7.60 14.24 -14.94
C ASP A 197 -6.12 14.65 -15.03
N ARG A 198 -5.47 14.28 -16.13
CA ARG A 198 -4.06 14.59 -16.38
C ARG A 198 -3.78 16.10 -16.38
N ASP A 199 -4.70 16.92 -16.90
CA ASP A 199 -4.54 18.38 -16.98
C ASP A 199 -4.61 19.03 -15.59
N LEU A 200 -5.58 18.64 -14.75
CA LEU A 200 -5.62 19.11 -13.35
C LEU A 200 -4.36 18.65 -12.61
N GLY A 201 -3.97 17.39 -12.78
CA GLY A 201 -2.73 16.85 -12.22
C GLY A 201 -1.53 17.74 -12.59
N PHE A 202 -1.35 18.03 -13.87
CA PHE A 202 -0.27 18.87 -14.41
C PHE A 202 -0.21 20.25 -13.75
N ILE A 203 -1.35 20.92 -13.60
CA ILE A 203 -1.44 22.21 -12.91
C ILE A 203 -1.02 22.08 -11.45
N LEU A 204 -1.52 21.07 -10.71
CA LEU A 204 -1.17 20.88 -9.30
C LEU A 204 0.31 20.56 -9.12
N GLY A 205 0.90 19.77 -10.02
CA GLY A 205 2.33 19.47 -10.04
C GLY A 205 3.16 20.74 -10.19
N ALA A 206 2.80 21.60 -11.15
CA ALA A 206 3.45 22.88 -11.37
C ALA A 206 3.29 23.84 -10.17
N ILE A 207 2.13 23.85 -9.51
CA ILE A 207 1.91 24.64 -8.28
C ILE A 207 2.80 24.11 -7.13
N LEU A 208 2.93 22.79 -7.00
CA LEU A 208 3.75 22.17 -5.96
C LEU A 208 5.25 22.46 -6.18
N ALA A 209 5.71 22.53 -7.42
CA ALA A 209 7.06 22.96 -7.76
C ALA A 209 7.21 24.49 -7.62
N GLU A 210 6.74 25.24 -8.62
CA GLU A 210 7.02 26.67 -8.83
C GLU A 210 5.93 27.61 -8.30
N GLY A 211 4.80 27.08 -7.84
CA GLY A 211 3.64 27.89 -7.48
C GLY A 211 3.75 28.65 -6.16
N TRP A 212 3.31 29.90 -6.18
CA TRP A 212 2.93 30.70 -5.01
C TRP A 212 1.40 30.80 -4.92
N VAL A 213 0.84 30.29 -3.81
CA VAL A 213 -0.62 30.31 -3.57
C VAL A 213 -0.98 31.44 -2.59
N GLY A 214 -1.46 32.54 -3.15
CA GLY A 214 -1.88 33.74 -2.44
C GLY A 214 -3.25 33.61 -1.74
N LYS A 215 -3.87 34.76 -1.43
CA LYS A 215 -5.24 34.81 -0.89
C LYS A 215 -6.30 34.83 -2.00
N ASP A 216 -5.98 35.45 -3.12
CA ASP A 216 -6.90 35.77 -4.21
C ASP A 216 -6.38 35.41 -5.60
N HIS A 217 -5.10 35.05 -5.73
CA HIS A 217 -4.52 34.54 -6.96
C HIS A 217 -3.41 33.52 -6.67
N ILE A 218 -3.09 32.70 -7.68
CA ILE A 218 -1.92 31.82 -7.73
C ILE A 218 -0.99 32.35 -8.82
N GLU A 219 0.30 32.45 -8.52
CA GLU A 219 1.33 32.71 -9.52
C GLU A 219 2.18 31.45 -9.73
N ILE A 220 2.41 31.07 -10.98
CA ILE A 220 3.38 30.05 -11.39
C ILE A 220 4.36 30.73 -12.32
N SER A 221 5.64 30.71 -11.97
CA SER A 221 6.67 31.42 -12.74
C SER A 221 7.77 30.49 -13.22
N ASN A 222 8.23 30.66 -14.45
CA ASN A 222 9.37 29.93 -14.98
C ASN A 222 10.13 30.77 -16.02
N THR A 223 11.39 30.40 -16.29
CA THR A 223 12.18 31.01 -17.37
C THR A 223 11.87 30.41 -18.74
N ASP A 224 11.26 29.23 -18.79
CA ASP A 224 10.79 28.59 -20.01
C ASP A 224 9.36 29.03 -20.35
N GLU A 225 9.21 29.80 -21.43
CA GLU A 225 7.92 30.27 -21.93
C GLU A 225 6.99 29.13 -22.37
N SER A 226 7.56 28.12 -23.03
CA SER A 226 6.80 27.01 -23.60
C SER A 226 6.09 26.23 -22.50
N LEU A 227 6.77 26.03 -21.38
CA LEU A 227 6.22 25.39 -20.20
C LEU A 227 5.07 26.21 -19.59
N VAL A 228 5.25 27.52 -19.43
CA VAL A 228 4.20 28.39 -18.87
C VAL A 228 2.97 28.40 -19.78
N LYS A 229 3.16 28.37 -21.11
CA LYS A 229 2.07 28.25 -22.09
C LYS A 229 1.36 26.91 -21.98
N GLU A 230 2.09 25.79 -21.86
CA GLU A 230 1.52 24.46 -21.69
C GLU A 230 0.64 24.39 -20.41
N ILE A 231 1.15 24.90 -19.28
CA ILE A 231 0.38 24.93 -18.02
C ILE A 231 -0.86 25.82 -18.18
N ALA A 232 -0.74 26.96 -18.86
CA ALA A 232 -1.86 27.86 -19.11
C ALA A 232 -2.94 27.18 -19.97
N GLU A 233 -2.57 26.39 -20.97
CA GLU A 233 -3.50 25.61 -21.79
C GLU A 233 -4.25 24.55 -20.99
N SER A 234 -3.55 23.77 -20.15
CA SER A 234 -4.20 22.83 -19.23
C SER A 234 -5.15 23.57 -18.27
N ALA A 235 -4.73 24.72 -17.71
CA ALA A 235 -5.59 25.52 -16.85
C ALA A 235 -6.85 26.03 -17.57
N LYS A 236 -6.74 26.40 -18.85
CA LYS A 236 -7.89 26.82 -19.68
C LYS A 236 -8.89 25.67 -19.89
N LYS A 237 -8.41 24.44 -20.09
CA LYS A 237 -9.27 23.25 -20.24
C LYS A 237 -10.04 22.95 -18.94
N VAL A 238 -9.33 22.98 -17.82
CA VAL A 238 -9.85 22.65 -16.49
C VAL A 238 -10.80 23.72 -15.96
N PHE A 239 -10.35 24.99 -15.88
CA PHE A 239 -11.11 26.07 -15.24
C PHE A 239 -11.94 26.90 -16.22
N GLY A 240 -11.46 27.07 -17.46
CA GLY A 240 -12.05 27.95 -18.48
C GLY A 240 -11.16 29.15 -18.83
N LEU A 241 -11.43 29.76 -20.00
CA LEU A 241 -10.54 30.73 -20.68
C LEU A 241 -10.33 32.08 -19.96
N ASN A 242 -11.21 32.46 -19.05
CA ASN A 242 -11.34 33.86 -18.67
C ASN A 242 -10.49 34.27 -17.45
N ASP A 243 -10.04 33.32 -16.61
CA ASP A 243 -9.37 33.62 -15.33
C ASP A 243 -7.84 33.40 -15.36
N ILE A 244 -7.25 33.44 -16.54
CA ILE A 244 -5.87 32.99 -16.82
C ILE A 244 -5.12 34.10 -17.54
N ARG A 245 -4.00 34.54 -16.96
CA ARG A 245 -3.16 35.61 -17.55
C ARG A 245 -1.71 35.16 -17.57
N VAL A 246 -1.04 35.38 -18.69
CA VAL A 246 0.41 35.20 -18.81
C VAL A 246 1.05 36.58 -18.95
N SER A 247 2.04 36.87 -18.12
CA SER A 247 2.73 38.16 -18.08
C SER A 247 4.24 37.98 -18.01
N LEU A 248 4.98 39.03 -18.36
CA LEU A 248 6.44 39.08 -18.24
C LEU A 248 6.81 39.89 -17.01
N LYS A 249 7.62 39.32 -16.12
CA LYS A 249 8.30 40.08 -15.06
C LYS A 249 9.80 40.16 -15.38
N ARG A 250 10.32 41.38 -15.55
CA ARG A 250 11.76 41.62 -15.65
C ARG A 250 12.34 41.66 -14.23
N ASP A 251 13.07 40.61 -13.85
CA ASP A 251 13.79 40.60 -12.58
C ASP A 251 15.09 41.40 -12.71
N LYS A 252 15.16 42.57 -12.05
CA LYS A 252 16.35 43.44 -12.03
C LYS A 252 17.58 42.73 -11.44
N ARG A 253 17.43 41.60 -10.74
CA ARG A 253 18.52 40.86 -10.07
C ARG A 253 19.02 39.62 -10.84
N ARG A 254 18.29 39.10 -11.84
CA ARG A 254 18.58 37.78 -12.45
C ARG A 254 18.95 37.79 -13.93
N PHE A 255 19.02 38.95 -14.59
CA PHE A 255 19.36 39.09 -16.03
C PHE A 255 18.52 38.21 -16.99
N LYS A 256 17.42 37.58 -16.53
CA LYS A 256 16.58 36.67 -17.30
C LYS A 256 15.10 37.06 -17.21
N THR A 257 14.41 36.98 -18.33
CA THR A 257 12.94 37.19 -18.41
C THR A 257 12.22 36.06 -17.69
N LEU A 258 11.28 36.42 -16.80
CA LEU A 258 10.44 35.47 -16.10
C LEU A 258 9.01 35.52 -16.67
N PHE A 259 8.52 34.38 -17.13
CA PHE A 259 7.13 34.22 -17.57
C PHE A 259 6.28 33.82 -16.37
N VAL A 260 5.18 34.53 -16.14
CA VAL A 260 4.32 34.34 -14.97
C VAL A 260 2.89 34.08 -15.41
N LEU A 261 2.41 32.87 -15.12
CA LEU A 261 1.01 32.50 -15.19
C LEU A 261 0.31 32.89 -13.90
N THR A 262 -0.79 33.64 -14.01
CA THR A 262 -1.68 34.00 -12.91
C THR A 262 -3.03 33.31 -13.07
N LEU A 263 -3.44 32.56 -12.04
CA LEU A 263 -4.81 32.05 -11.88
C LEU A 263 -5.55 32.92 -10.88
N GLY A 264 -6.76 33.36 -11.18
CA GLY A 264 -7.52 34.26 -10.31
C GLY A 264 -8.23 33.57 -9.14
N LEU A 265 -9.30 34.22 -8.66
CA LEU A 265 -9.85 33.99 -7.33
C LEU A 265 -10.46 32.60 -7.15
N LEU A 266 -11.29 32.14 -8.08
CA LEU A 266 -12.01 30.88 -7.91
C LEU A 266 -11.11 29.65 -7.97
N PRO A 267 -10.17 29.52 -8.94
CA PRO A 267 -9.13 28.51 -8.89
C PRO A 267 -8.32 28.60 -7.59
N THR A 268 -7.95 29.80 -7.15
CA THR A 268 -7.22 29.98 -5.89
C THR A 268 -7.98 29.48 -4.68
N LEU A 269 -9.28 29.79 -4.58
CA LEU A 269 -10.13 29.29 -3.50
C LEU A 269 -10.24 27.77 -3.55
N PHE A 270 -10.43 27.18 -4.72
CA PHE A 270 -10.44 25.72 -4.88
C PHE A 270 -9.13 25.08 -4.39
N ILE A 271 -7.99 25.49 -4.93
CA ILE A 271 -6.67 24.94 -4.56
C ILE A 271 -6.36 25.15 -3.07
N ARG A 272 -6.64 26.34 -2.54
CA ARG A 272 -6.24 26.72 -1.17
C ARG A 272 -7.19 26.19 -0.10
N LYS A 273 -8.50 26.22 -0.35
CA LYS A 273 -9.53 25.92 0.65
C LYS A 273 -10.03 24.49 0.56
N VAL A 274 -10.20 23.97 -0.66
CA VAL A 274 -10.70 22.60 -0.90
C VAL A 274 -9.54 21.62 -0.92
N LEU A 275 -8.49 21.89 -1.71
CA LEU A 275 -7.36 20.96 -1.84
C LEU A 275 -6.27 21.15 -0.77
N HIS A 276 -6.38 22.21 0.04
CA HIS A 276 -5.44 22.56 1.10
C HIS A 276 -3.97 22.75 0.67
N ILE A 277 -3.72 23.05 -0.61
CA ILE A 277 -2.38 23.34 -1.11
C ILE A 277 -2.04 24.80 -0.78
N LYS A 278 -1.16 25.01 0.20
CA LYS A 278 -0.73 26.34 0.67
C LYS A 278 0.60 26.28 1.41
N GLY A 279 1.19 27.45 1.66
CA GLY A 279 2.33 27.61 2.55
C GLY A 279 3.68 27.70 1.85
N LYS A 280 4.74 27.77 2.66
CA LYS A 280 6.13 27.86 2.16
C LYS A 280 6.59 26.49 1.64
N SER A 281 7.61 26.49 0.77
CA SER A 281 8.16 25.27 0.12
C SER A 281 8.35 24.08 1.07
N GLY A 282 8.89 24.32 2.28
CA GLY A 282 9.21 23.28 3.26
C GLY A 282 8.02 22.70 4.01
N LYS A 283 6.81 23.23 3.77
CA LYS A 283 5.55 22.75 4.36
C LYS A 283 4.56 22.23 3.29
N LYS A 284 4.95 22.23 2.01
CA LYS A 284 4.11 21.67 0.94
C LYS A 284 3.96 20.16 1.15
N SER A 285 2.82 19.59 0.80
CA SER A 285 2.55 18.16 0.86
C SER A 285 1.59 17.76 -0.26
N ILE A 286 1.55 16.49 -0.63
CA ILE A 286 0.55 15.95 -1.55
C ILE A 286 -0.79 15.84 -0.80
N PRO A 287 -1.90 16.40 -1.33
CA PRO A 287 -3.23 16.20 -0.74
C PRO A 287 -3.67 14.74 -0.79
N SER A 288 -4.43 14.29 0.21
CA SER A 288 -4.79 12.87 0.37
C SER A 288 -5.55 12.27 -0.83
N PHE A 289 -6.47 13.03 -1.45
CA PHE A 289 -7.26 12.54 -2.58
C PHE A 289 -6.40 12.10 -3.78
N VAL A 290 -5.20 12.67 -3.93
CA VAL A 290 -4.26 12.38 -5.03
C VAL A 290 -3.83 10.92 -4.99
N TYR A 291 -3.60 10.35 -3.80
CA TYR A 291 -3.20 8.94 -3.67
C TYR A 291 -4.27 7.98 -4.18
N PHE A 292 -5.54 8.38 -4.11
CA PHE A 292 -6.71 7.61 -4.53
C PHE A 292 -7.29 8.10 -5.86
N SER A 293 -6.50 8.84 -6.64
CA SER A 293 -6.85 9.29 -7.99
C SER A 293 -6.32 8.32 -9.07
N SER A 294 -6.71 8.55 -10.33
CA SER A 294 -6.26 7.77 -11.49
C SER A 294 -4.75 7.89 -11.71
N GLU A 295 -4.16 6.89 -12.38
CA GLU A 295 -2.74 6.94 -12.77
C GLU A 295 -2.45 8.09 -13.73
N GLU A 296 -3.41 8.45 -14.59
CA GLU A 296 -3.31 9.61 -15.51
C GLU A 296 -3.20 10.94 -14.76
N PHE A 297 -4.03 11.16 -13.75
CA PHE A 297 -3.93 12.34 -12.89
C PHE A 297 -2.56 12.39 -12.18
N VAL A 298 -2.12 11.26 -11.63
CA VAL A 298 -0.82 11.15 -10.94
C VAL A 298 0.34 11.40 -11.89
N ALA A 299 0.27 10.89 -13.12
CA ALA A 299 1.24 11.12 -14.16
C ALA A 299 1.31 12.60 -14.56
N GLY A 300 0.15 13.26 -14.72
CA GLY A 300 0.05 14.71 -14.91
C GLY A 300 0.74 15.48 -13.79
N LEU A 301 0.47 15.14 -12.52
CA LEU A 301 1.10 15.77 -11.37
C LEU A 301 2.62 15.61 -11.37
N LEU A 302 3.11 14.39 -11.60
CA LEU A 302 4.55 14.14 -11.66
C LEU A 302 5.20 14.87 -12.84
N LYS A 303 4.51 15.02 -13.98
CA LYS A 303 4.96 15.81 -15.13
C LYS A 303 5.09 17.27 -14.73
N GLY A 304 4.05 17.86 -14.14
CA GLY A 304 4.01 19.25 -13.69
C GLY A 304 5.08 19.56 -12.65
N PHE A 305 5.31 18.63 -11.74
CA PHE A 305 6.38 18.76 -10.75
C PHE A 305 7.77 18.67 -11.41
N PHE A 306 7.96 17.72 -12.33
CA PHE A 306 9.24 17.52 -13.03
C PHE A 306 9.64 18.70 -13.90
N VAL A 307 8.71 19.27 -14.66
CA VAL A 307 9.03 20.41 -15.54
C VAL A 307 9.35 21.69 -14.77
N GLY A 308 8.82 21.84 -13.55
CA GLY A 308 9.17 22.94 -12.64
C GLY A 308 10.49 22.70 -11.91
N ASP A 309 10.53 21.70 -11.03
CA ASP A 309 11.63 21.47 -10.06
C ASP A 309 12.51 20.25 -10.40
N GLY A 310 12.23 19.58 -11.52
CA GLY A 310 12.95 18.39 -11.94
C GLY A 310 14.24 18.71 -12.69
N ASN A 311 15.17 17.76 -12.63
CA ASN A 311 16.42 17.84 -13.37
C ASN A 311 16.72 16.48 -14.01
N GLN A 312 17.14 16.51 -15.26
CA GLN A 312 17.65 15.36 -15.97
C GLN A 312 19.18 15.42 -16.12
N TYR A 313 19.85 14.35 -15.73
CA TYR A 313 21.27 14.15 -15.99
C TYR A 313 21.45 13.00 -16.98
N ASN A 314 22.14 13.28 -18.09
CA ASN A 314 22.44 12.33 -19.14
C ASN A 314 23.94 12.27 -19.41
N ASN A 315 24.54 11.09 -19.26
CA ASN A 315 25.90 10.82 -19.67
C ASN A 315 25.91 9.58 -20.59
N PRO A 316 25.76 9.78 -21.92
CA PRO A 316 25.70 8.68 -22.88
C PRO A 316 26.97 7.85 -22.98
N GLN A 317 28.14 8.45 -22.68
CA GLN A 317 29.43 7.75 -22.70
C GLN A 317 29.51 6.71 -21.57
N LYS A 318 28.96 7.03 -20.39
CA LYS A 318 28.95 6.15 -19.21
C LYS A 318 27.65 5.37 -19.04
N SER A 319 26.71 5.47 -19.99
CA SER A 319 25.34 4.95 -19.88
C SER A 319 24.65 5.33 -18.55
N ASP A 320 24.89 6.56 -18.05
CA ASP A 320 24.34 7.03 -16.79
C ASP A 320 23.27 8.08 -17.05
N TYR A 321 22.02 7.67 -16.87
CA TYR A 321 20.84 8.49 -17.06
C TYR A 321 20.06 8.54 -15.74
N THR A 322 19.71 9.75 -15.29
CA THR A 322 18.91 9.92 -14.07
C THR A 322 17.95 11.09 -14.21
N VAL A 323 16.71 10.89 -13.74
CA VAL A 323 15.76 11.97 -13.47
C VAL A 323 15.75 12.23 -11.97
N ARG A 324 15.72 13.50 -11.56
CA ARG A 324 15.81 13.93 -10.16
C ARG A 324 14.72 14.93 -9.82
N PHE A 325 14.04 14.72 -8.71
CA PHE A 325 13.13 15.69 -8.11
C PHE A 325 13.74 16.24 -6.84
N TYR A 326 13.75 17.56 -6.68
CA TYR A 326 14.26 18.24 -5.49
C TYR A 326 13.10 18.80 -4.66
N THR A 327 13.20 18.69 -3.34
CA THR A 327 12.28 19.39 -2.43
C THR A 327 12.91 19.57 -1.05
N ASN A 328 12.57 20.64 -0.34
CA ASN A 328 12.94 20.82 1.06
C ASN A 328 11.82 20.41 2.04
N SER A 329 10.69 19.91 1.52
CA SER A 329 9.61 19.34 2.34
C SER A 329 9.78 17.83 2.49
N LYS A 330 9.78 17.34 3.73
CA LYS A 330 9.87 15.91 4.03
C LYS A 330 8.58 15.20 3.60
N GLU A 331 7.44 15.82 3.84
CA GLU A 331 6.10 15.33 3.53
C GLU A 331 5.88 15.26 2.01
N LEU A 332 6.32 16.28 1.27
CA LEU A 332 6.23 16.27 -0.19
C LEU A 332 7.13 15.18 -0.79
N LYS A 333 8.34 14.97 -0.23
CA LYS A 333 9.22 13.87 -0.64
C LYS A 333 8.56 12.51 -0.44
N GLU A 334 7.94 12.25 0.71
CA GLU A 334 7.22 10.98 0.94
C GLU A 334 6.04 10.83 -0.03
N GLY A 335 5.27 11.89 -0.24
CA GLY A 335 4.16 11.90 -1.19
C GLY A 335 4.60 11.60 -2.62
N LEU A 336 5.62 12.31 -3.13
CA LEU A 336 6.18 12.07 -4.47
C LEU A 336 6.73 10.64 -4.62
N ASN A 337 7.41 10.11 -3.60
CA ASN A 337 7.87 8.72 -3.60
C ASN A 337 6.69 7.75 -3.71
N LEU A 338 5.61 7.99 -2.99
CA LEU A 338 4.41 7.15 -3.04
C LEU A 338 3.70 7.23 -4.39
N LEU A 339 3.64 8.40 -5.01
CA LEU A 339 3.10 8.58 -6.37
C LEU A 339 3.94 7.85 -7.42
N LEU A 340 5.27 7.88 -7.30
CA LEU A 340 6.16 7.11 -8.18
C LEU A 340 5.95 5.61 -7.97
N LEU A 341 5.82 5.14 -6.73
CA LEU A 341 5.49 3.74 -6.43
C LEU A 341 4.11 3.32 -6.97
N LYS A 342 3.11 4.21 -6.96
CA LYS A 342 1.79 3.95 -7.56
C LYS A 342 1.92 3.67 -9.06
N LEU A 343 2.80 4.38 -9.77
CA LEU A 343 3.12 4.11 -11.18
C LEU A 343 4.15 2.97 -11.38
N GLY A 344 4.56 2.28 -10.32
CA GLY A 344 5.56 1.21 -10.37
C GLY A 344 6.96 1.71 -10.77
N ILE A 345 7.29 2.96 -10.45
CA ILE A 345 8.58 3.61 -10.69
C ILE A 345 9.32 3.69 -9.35
N LEU A 346 10.39 2.92 -9.20
CA LEU A 346 11.20 2.93 -7.99
C LEU A 346 12.24 4.06 -8.04
N ALA A 347 12.16 5.00 -7.09
CA ALA A 347 13.13 6.08 -6.93
C ALA A 347 13.99 5.91 -5.69
N LYS A 348 15.28 6.24 -5.79
CA LYS A 348 16.18 6.34 -4.63
C LYS A 348 15.95 7.67 -3.91
N ILE A 349 15.93 7.65 -2.59
CA ILE A 349 15.86 8.85 -1.75
C ILE A 349 17.28 9.23 -1.32
N LYS A 350 17.70 10.46 -1.63
CA LYS A 350 18.95 11.05 -1.14
C LYS A 350 18.65 12.30 -0.33
N GLU A 351 19.57 12.63 0.56
CA GLU A 351 19.58 13.91 1.27
C GLU A 351 20.79 14.71 0.78
N ASP A 352 20.53 15.90 0.27
CA ASP A 352 21.54 16.92 0.03
C ASP A 352 21.70 17.76 1.30
N LYS A 353 22.80 17.52 2.02
CA LYS A 353 23.09 18.09 3.35
C LYS A 353 23.90 19.38 3.26
N LYS A 354 23.54 20.22 2.29
CA LYS A 354 24.11 21.55 2.08
C LYS A 354 24.01 22.46 3.30
N ASP A 355 23.02 22.22 4.16
CA ASP A 355 22.86 22.83 5.50
C ASP A 355 24.09 22.66 6.42
N ARG A 356 24.90 21.63 6.20
CA ARG A 356 26.15 21.40 6.95
C ARG A 356 27.31 22.29 6.50
N VAL A 357 27.28 22.75 5.25
CA VAL A 357 28.32 23.62 4.68
C VAL A 357 27.98 25.08 4.97
N ASN A 358 26.69 25.43 4.87
CA ASN A 358 26.21 26.76 5.22
C ASN A 358 24.88 26.64 5.97
N ARG A 359 24.83 27.13 7.21
CA ARG A 359 23.62 27.05 8.06
C ARG A 359 22.40 27.79 7.46
N ASN A 360 22.62 28.71 6.52
CA ASN A 360 21.56 29.41 5.80
C ASN A 360 20.93 28.55 4.69
N TRP A 361 21.57 27.44 4.30
CA TRP A 361 21.04 26.53 3.28
C TRP A 361 20.09 25.53 3.90
N LYS A 362 18.98 25.26 3.22
CA LYS A 362 18.01 24.26 3.66
C LYS A 362 18.48 22.87 3.24
N ARG A 363 18.22 21.88 4.10
CA ARG A 363 18.33 20.48 3.72
C ARG A 363 17.35 20.19 2.60
N ASN A 364 17.85 19.58 1.52
CA ASN A 364 17.04 19.16 0.40
C ASN A 364 16.98 17.63 0.34
N TYR A 365 15.83 17.11 -0.06
CA TYR A 365 15.62 15.72 -0.40
C TYR A 365 15.62 15.60 -1.93
N VAL A 366 16.22 14.52 -2.42
CA VAL A 366 16.32 14.24 -3.85
C VAL A 366 15.78 12.85 -4.12
N LEU A 367 14.70 12.76 -4.90
CA LEU A 367 14.23 11.49 -5.46
C LEU A 367 14.95 11.26 -6.78
N VAL A 368 15.69 10.17 -6.90
CA VAL A 368 16.50 9.84 -8.07
C VAL A 368 15.92 8.60 -8.76
N ILE A 369 15.31 8.83 -9.92
CA ILE A 369 14.83 7.79 -10.82
C ILE A 369 15.99 7.40 -11.73
N SER A 370 16.33 6.12 -11.72
CA SER A 370 17.43 5.57 -12.52
C SER A 370 17.20 4.09 -12.81
N GLY A 371 17.99 3.56 -13.74
CA GLY A 371 17.75 2.21 -14.28
C GLY A 371 16.77 2.30 -15.45
N VAL A 372 17.05 1.53 -16.50
CA VAL A 372 16.34 1.68 -17.78
C VAL A 372 14.85 1.40 -17.64
N GLU A 373 14.44 0.39 -16.88
CA GLU A 373 13.02 0.08 -16.68
C GLU A 373 12.24 1.23 -16.02
N ASN A 374 12.80 1.82 -14.96
CA ASN A 374 12.17 2.97 -14.28
C ASN A 374 12.15 4.22 -15.18
N LEU A 375 13.21 4.44 -15.96
CA LEU A 375 13.28 5.57 -16.89
C LEU A 375 12.30 5.37 -18.06
N GLN A 376 12.20 4.18 -18.64
CA GLN A 376 11.21 3.88 -19.68
C GLN A 376 9.78 4.10 -19.17
N LYS A 377 9.45 3.61 -17.97
CA LYS A 377 8.16 3.87 -17.34
C LYS A 377 7.93 5.36 -17.13
N PHE A 378 8.91 6.09 -16.60
CA PHE A 378 8.80 7.52 -16.37
C PHE A 378 8.58 8.30 -17.69
N TYR A 379 9.40 8.04 -18.69
CA TYR A 379 9.29 8.68 -20.01
C TYR A 379 7.94 8.40 -20.66
N ARG A 380 7.52 7.14 -20.68
CA ARG A 380 6.28 6.73 -21.33
C ARG A 380 5.05 7.26 -20.59
N ILE A 381 4.97 7.06 -19.28
CA ILE A 381 3.76 7.34 -18.49
C ILE A 381 3.70 8.83 -18.11
N VAL A 382 4.81 9.40 -17.65
CA VAL A 382 4.85 10.78 -17.12
C VAL A 382 5.15 11.80 -18.22
N LEU A 383 6.09 11.52 -19.12
CA LEU A 383 6.50 12.49 -20.15
C LEU A 383 5.81 12.28 -21.51
N GLU A 384 5.09 11.16 -21.69
CA GLU A 384 4.47 10.77 -22.98
C GLU A 384 5.51 10.74 -24.12
N LYS A 385 6.71 10.25 -23.81
CA LYS A 385 7.84 10.17 -24.73
C LYS A 385 8.52 8.80 -24.64
N GLU A 386 9.27 8.44 -25.67
CA GLU A 386 10.15 7.28 -25.62
C GLU A 386 11.50 7.62 -24.95
N PHE A 387 12.09 6.63 -24.28
CA PHE A 387 13.41 6.76 -23.66
C PHE A 387 14.50 6.26 -24.62
N ASN A 388 15.28 7.19 -25.19
CA ASN A 388 16.31 6.89 -26.20
C ASN A 388 17.71 6.60 -25.63
N GLY A 389 17.82 6.29 -24.33
CA GLY A 389 19.12 6.03 -23.69
C GLY A 389 19.69 4.65 -24.04
N LYS A 390 21.03 4.54 -24.12
CA LYS A 390 21.71 3.26 -24.39
C LYS A 390 21.38 2.23 -23.30
N VAL A 391 20.90 1.06 -23.71
CA VAL A 391 20.46 -0.04 -22.81
C VAL A 391 21.64 -0.86 -22.25
N LYS A 392 22.84 -0.75 -22.84
CA LYS A 392 24.03 -1.51 -22.43
C LYS A 392 24.39 -1.24 -20.95
N ASN A 393 24.36 -2.30 -20.13
CA ASN A 393 24.70 -2.36 -18.69
C ASN A 393 23.68 -1.76 -17.69
N SER A 394 22.41 -1.62 -18.07
CA SER A 394 21.41 -0.88 -17.30
C SER A 394 20.70 -1.63 -16.14
N GLY A 395 21.10 -2.86 -15.81
CA GLY A 395 20.53 -3.64 -14.71
C GLY A 395 21.07 -3.23 -13.33
N ARG A 396 20.57 -2.11 -12.76
CA ARG A 396 20.91 -1.69 -11.39
C ARG A 396 20.14 -2.44 -10.31
N GLU A 397 18.95 -2.97 -10.61
CA GLU A 397 18.27 -3.91 -9.71
C GLU A 397 18.99 -5.25 -9.79
N ARG A 398 19.81 -5.53 -8.78
CA ARG A 398 20.56 -6.77 -8.64
C ARG A 398 20.06 -7.50 -7.43
N ILE A 399 19.73 -8.77 -7.63
CA ILE A 399 19.29 -9.66 -6.56
C ILE A 399 20.51 -10.47 -6.12
N PRO A 400 20.95 -10.34 -4.86
CA PRO A 400 22.09 -11.10 -4.36
C PRO A 400 21.70 -12.56 -4.07
N LYS A 401 22.70 -13.44 -4.03
CA LYS A 401 22.63 -14.85 -3.58
C LYS A 401 21.77 -15.82 -4.41
N ILE A 402 20.72 -15.38 -5.11
CA ILE A 402 19.85 -16.23 -5.96
C ILE A 402 20.61 -17.01 -7.02
N ILE A 403 21.67 -16.41 -7.57
CA ILE A 403 22.50 -17.04 -8.60
C ILE A 403 23.18 -18.33 -8.12
N GLN A 404 23.40 -18.50 -6.80
CA GLN A 404 23.93 -19.74 -6.24
C GLN A 404 22.88 -20.86 -6.24
N GLY A 405 21.61 -20.51 -5.98
CA GLY A 405 20.49 -21.44 -6.15
C GLY A 405 20.43 -21.97 -7.58
N LEU A 406 20.48 -21.07 -8.57
CA LEU A 406 20.49 -21.45 -9.99
C LEU A 406 21.72 -22.30 -10.36
N LYS A 407 22.91 -21.97 -9.86
CA LYS A 407 24.12 -22.78 -10.08
C LYS A 407 23.95 -24.21 -9.54
N ARG A 408 23.39 -24.36 -8.33
CA ARG A 408 23.10 -25.68 -7.74
C ARG A 408 22.10 -26.45 -8.57
N LEU A 409 21.05 -25.80 -9.06
CA LEU A 409 20.04 -26.42 -9.94
C LEU A 409 20.67 -26.93 -11.24
N VAL A 410 21.44 -26.08 -11.93
CA VAL A 410 22.17 -26.45 -13.16
C VAL A 410 23.07 -27.67 -12.93
N LYS A 411 23.81 -27.68 -11.80
CA LYS A 411 24.67 -28.82 -11.43
C LYS A 411 23.84 -30.08 -11.13
N LYS A 412 22.74 -29.95 -10.41
CA LYS A 412 21.83 -31.05 -10.03
C LYS A 412 21.21 -31.74 -11.25
N VAL A 413 20.83 -30.97 -12.27
CA VAL A 413 20.24 -31.49 -13.52
C VAL A 413 21.32 -32.01 -14.49
N GLY A 414 22.60 -31.70 -14.24
CA GLY A 414 23.70 -32.18 -15.08
C GLY A 414 23.82 -31.46 -16.43
N LEU A 415 23.30 -30.23 -16.55
CA LEU A 415 23.41 -29.47 -17.80
C LEU A 415 24.87 -29.13 -18.11
N SER A 416 25.36 -29.61 -19.24
CA SER A 416 26.70 -29.32 -19.75
C SER A 416 26.82 -27.88 -20.27
N LYS A 417 28.05 -27.41 -20.44
CA LYS A 417 28.37 -26.08 -20.97
C LYS A 417 27.71 -25.85 -22.34
N LYS A 418 27.85 -26.82 -23.25
CA LYS A 418 27.26 -26.78 -24.60
C LYS A 418 25.74 -26.67 -24.56
N GLU A 419 25.07 -27.29 -23.59
CA GLU A 419 23.61 -27.24 -23.47
C GLU A 419 23.10 -25.89 -22.96
N LEU A 420 23.82 -25.25 -22.03
CA LEU A 420 23.49 -23.88 -21.60
C LEU A 420 23.62 -22.89 -22.75
N GLU A 421 24.68 -23.01 -23.56
CA GLU A 421 24.86 -22.16 -24.75
C GLU A 421 23.78 -22.39 -25.81
N LYS A 422 23.36 -23.65 -26.04
CA LYS A 422 22.22 -23.97 -26.91
C LYS A 422 20.90 -23.33 -26.44
N LEU A 423 20.73 -23.15 -25.12
CA LEU A 423 19.58 -22.42 -24.55
C LEU A 423 19.75 -20.90 -24.64
N GLY A 424 20.87 -20.39 -25.14
CA GLY A 424 21.20 -18.96 -25.19
C GLY A 424 21.64 -18.39 -23.84
N ILE A 425 22.08 -19.24 -22.90
CA ILE A 425 22.65 -18.82 -21.61
C ILE A 425 24.17 -18.87 -21.73
N TRP A 426 24.77 -17.72 -22.05
CA TRP A 426 26.22 -17.59 -22.17
C TRP A 426 26.94 -17.91 -20.86
N GLN A 427 27.80 -18.93 -20.88
CA GLN A 427 28.46 -19.43 -19.68
C GLN A 427 29.31 -18.36 -18.98
N SER A 428 30.08 -17.58 -19.76
CA SER A 428 30.91 -16.49 -19.24
C SER A 428 30.11 -15.45 -18.46
N THR A 429 28.88 -15.15 -18.90
CA THR A 429 27.98 -14.22 -18.22
C THR A 429 27.41 -14.85 -16.95
N PHE A 430 26.98 -16.11 -17.02
CA PHE A 430 26.44 -16.84 -15.87
C PHE A 430 27.48 -17.00 -14.75
N GLU A 431 28.69 -17.45 -15.08
CA GLU A 431 29.82 -17.58 -14.14
C GLU A 431 30.25 -16.24 -13.54
N ARG A 432 30.23 -15.17 -14.34
CA ARG A 432 30.48 -13.82 -13.83
C ARG A 432 29.43 -13.40 -12.79
N CYS A 433 28.16 -13.73 -13.00
CA CYS A 433 27.11 -13.47 -12.02
C CYS A 433 27.29 -14.31 -10.75
N VAL A 434 27.64 -15.60 -10.89
CA VAL A 434 28.00 -16.49 -9.77
C VAL A 434 29.15 -15.91 -8.96
N ARG A 435 30.24 -15.48 -9.61
CA ARG A 435 31.40 -14.90 -8.93
C ARG A 435 31.08 -13.59 -8.21
N LYS A 436 30.23 -12.75 -8.81
CA LYS A 436 29.72 -11.52 -8.17
C LYS A 436 28.61 -11.78 -7.15
N ASN A 437 28.22 -13.03 -6.96
CA ASN A 437 27.12 -13.48 -6.12
C ASN A 437 25.82 -12.65 -6.26
N SER A 438 25.54 -12.21 -7.49
CA SER A 438 24.40 -11.35 -7.79
C SER A 438 24.06 -11.42 -9.27
N ILE A 439 22.77 -11.26 -9.59
CA ILE A 439 22.26 -11.24 -10.97
C ILE A 439 21.29 -10.07 -11.12
N SER A 440 21.25 -9.41 -12.28
CA SER A 440 20.24 -8.36 -12.50
C SER A 440 18.86 -8.98 -12.73
N LEU A 441 17.79 -8.25 -12.41
CA LEU A 441 16.42 -8.75 -12.62
C LEU A 441 16.16 -9.15 -14.09
N HIS A 442 16.62 -8.34 -15.04
CA HIS A 442 16.53 -8.64 -16.47
C HIS A 442 17.25 -9.95 -16.85
N GLN A 443 18.52 -10.11 -16.41
CA GLN A 443 19.27 -11.35 -16.66
C GLN A 443 18.62 -12.55 -15.98
N LEU A 444 18.07 -12.36 -14.78
CA LEU A 444 17.38 -13.41 -14.05
C LEU A 444 16.14 -13.87 -14.83
N LYS A 445 15.36 -12.93 -15.38
CA LYS A 445 14.20 -13.23 -16.22
C LYS A 445 14.59 -14.04 -17.46
N GLU A 446 15.61 -13.61 -18.20
CA GLU A 446 16.10 -14.35 -19.37
C GLU A 446 16.57 -15.76 -19.01
N VAL A 447 17.34 -15.89 -17.92
CA VAL A 447 17.87 -17.20 -17.48
C VAL A 447 16.74 -18.13 -17.06
N ILE A 448 15.75 -17.64 -16.31
CA ILE A 448 14.60 -18.46 -15.89
C ILE A 448 13.78 -18.89 -17.09
N GLU A 449 13.45 -17.98 -18.01
CA GLU A 449 12.68 -18.30 -19.20
C GLU A 449 13.37 -19.41 -20.03
N LYS A 450 14.69 -19.31 -20.20
CA LYS A 450 15.49 -20.30 -20.93
C LYS A 450 15.60 -21.64 -20.20
N LEU A 451 15.82 -21.64 -18.88
CA LEU A 451 15.90 -22.87 -18.08
C LEU A 451 14.54 -23.58 -17.95
N SER A 452 13.44 -22.83 -17.82
CA SER A 452 12.09 -23.38 -17.70
C SER A 452 11.63 -24.16 -18.93
N LYS A 453 12.25 -23.95 -20.11
CA LYS A 453 11.98 -24.75 -21.31
C LYS A 453 12.45 -26.20 -21.17
N LYS A 454 13.44 -26.46 -20.31
CA LYS A 454 14.08 -27.77 -20.17
C LYS A 454 13.93 -28.37 -18.77
N ILE A 455 13.66 -27.54 -17.75
CA ILE A 455 13.62 -27.93 -16.34
C ILE A 455 12.29 -27.51 -15.73
N LYS A 456 11.61 -28.46 -15.08
CA LYS A 456 10.53 -28.18 -14.13
C LYS A 456 11.09 -28.38 -12.72
N ASP A 457 11.37 -27.29 -12.01
CA ASP A 457 11.89 -27.32 -10.65
C ASP A 457 11.21 -26.22 -9.80
N PRO A 458 10.81 -26.52 -8.54
CA PRO A 458 10.17 -25.54 -7.66
C PRO A 458 10.95 -24.24 -7.48
N LEU A 459 12.29 -24.27 -7.58
CA LEU A 459 13.11 -23.07 -7.53
C LEU A 459 12.75 -22.11 -8.68
N LEU A 460 12.58 -22.61 -9.91
CA LEU A 460 12.26 -21.75 -11.04
C LEU A 460 10.89 -21.08 -10.88
N GLU A 461 9.90 -21.81 -10.36
CA GLU A 461 8.58 -21.25 -10.06
C GLU A 461 8.63 -20.18 -8.95
N SER A 462 9.39 -20.44 -7.88
CA SER A 462 9.59 -19.44 -6.81
C SER A 462 10.26 -18.15 -7.33
N LEU A 463 11.19 -18.27 -8.28
CA LEU A 463 11.88 -17.13 -8.85
C LEU A 463 11.03 -16.37 -9.86
N LYS A 464 10.07 -17.02 -10.55
CA LYS A 464 9.07 -16.33 -11.36
C LYS A 464 8.19 -15.44 -10.48
N ILE A 465 7.69 -15.95 -9.35
CA ILE A 465 6.94 -15.18 -8.36
C ILE A 465 7.76 -13.97 -7.88
N LEU A 466 9.06 -14.15 -7.63
CA LEU A 466 9.96 -13.07 -7.23
C LEU A 466 10.09 -11.96 -8.29
N ILE A 467 10.16 -12.32 -9.58
CA ILE A 467 10.22 -11.36 -10.68
C ILE A 467 8.90 -10.58 -10.78
N GLU A 468 7.78 -11.29 -10.74
CA GLU A 468 6.44 -10.76 -11.00
C GLU A 468 5.82 -10.03 -9.81
N GLY A 469 6.27 -10.30 -8.58
CA GLY A 469 5.78 -9.67 -7.35
C GLY A 469 5.99 -8.16 -7.31
N ASP A 470 5.65 -7.50 -6.22
CA ASP A 470 5.75 -6.04 -6.01
C ASP A 470 6.84 -5.64 -5.01
N ILE A 471 7.73 -6.56 -4.67
CA ILE A 471 8.84 -6.35 -3.72
C ILE A 471 10.16 -6.11 -4.45
N TYR A 472 10.92 -5.14 -3.96
CA TYR A 472 12.33 -4.92 -4.29
C TYR A 472 13.20 -5.28 -3.08
N TRP A 473 14.29 -5.99 -3.33
CA TRP A 473 15.22 -6.45 -2.29
C TRP A 473 16.38 -5.47 -2.14
N ASP A 474 16.25 -4.54 -1.20
CA ASP A 474 17.18 -3.41 -1.05
C ASP A 474 18.29 -3.72 -0.04
N PRO A 475 19.58 -3.61 -0.43
CA PRO A 475 20.66 -3.87 0.50
C PRO A 475 20.73 -2.85 1.64
N VAL A 476 21.00 -3.35 2.84
CA VAL A 476 21.22 -2.56 4.05
C VAL A 476 22.55 -1.82 3.93
N LYS A 477 22.48 -0.50 4.01
CA LYS A 477 23.64 0.41 3.97
C LYS A 477 24.28 0.55 5.35
N SER A 478 23.46 0.73 6.38
CA SER A 478 23.92 0.92 7.77
C SER A 478 22.83 0.57 8.76
N ILE A 479 23.25 0.11 9.94
CA ILE A 479 22.39 -0.15 11.10
C ILE A 479 23.02 0.62 12.26
N ARG A 480 22.24 1.46 12.95
CA ARG A 480 22.74 2.27 14.07
C ARG A 480 21.80 2.18 15.24
N LYS A 481 22.32 1.95 16.45
CA LYS A 481 21.55 2.10 17.68
C LYS A 481 21.21 3.59 17.87
N ILE A 482 19.98 3.89 18.26
CA ILE A 482 19.49 5.25 18.49
C ILE A 482 18.86 5.36 19.88
N LYS A 483 18.56 6.59 20.31
CA LYS A 483 17.85 6.83 21.57
C LYS A 483 16.51 6.11 21.55
N THR A 484 16.27 5.28 22.56
CA THR A 484 15.00 4.57 22.74
C THR A 484 13.92 5.56 23.19
N PRO A 485 12.77 5.65 22.49
CA PRO A 485 11.62 6.42 22.94
C PRO A 485 10.92 5.70 24.10
N LYS A 486 10.13 6.44 24.88
CA LYS A 486 9.34 5.87 25.99
C LYS A 486 8.43 4.73 25.52
N TYR A 487 7.82 4.88 24.35
CA TYR A 487 6.94 3.89 23.74
C TYR A 487 7.32 3.61 22.29
N VAL A 488 7.10 2.37 21.88
CA VAL A 488 7.15 1.90 20.50
C VAL A 488 5.77 1.35 20.13
N TYR A 489 5.44 1.41 18.84
CA TYR A 489 4.13 1.05 18.32
C TYR A 489 4.28 -0.02 17.25
N ASP A 490 3.25 -0.83 17.10
CA ASP A 490 3.16 -1.85 16.06
C ASP A 490 1.72 -2.00 15.57
N PHE A 491 1.56 -2.53 14.36
CA PHE A 491 0.27 -2.96 13.83
C PHE A 491 0.17 -4.48 13.89
N GLU A 492 -1.01 -4.95 14.24
CA GLU A 492 -1.42 -6.31 13.95
C GLU A 492 -2.25 -6.31 12.66
N VAL A 493 -1.83 -7.14 11.73
CA VAL A 493 -2.51 -7.42 10.46
C VAL A 493 -2.64 -8.93 10.38
N ASP A 494 -3.67 -9.48 11.01
CA ASP A 494 -3.94 -10.92 11.04
C ASP A 494 -5.27 -11.21 10.35
N VAL A 495 -5.20 -11.49 9.05
CA VAL A 495 -6.40 -11.70 8.23
C VAL A 495 -6.66 -13.19 8.11
N GLU A 496 -7.87 -13.62 8.46
CA GLU A 496 -8.23 -15.02 8.42
C GLU A 496 -7.99 -15.60 7.01
N GLY A 497 -7.20 -16.68 6.95
CA GLY A 497 -6.85 -17.32 5.68
C GLY A 497 -5.75 -16.66 4.85
N ASP A 498 -5.15 -15.53 5.27
CA ASP A 498 -4.00 -14.91 4.59
C ASP A 498 -2.78 -14.78 5.52
N LEU A 499 -1.62 -15.30 5.09
CA LEU A 499 -0.35 -15.21 5.81
C LEU A 499 0.35 -13.86 5.57
N VAL A 500 -0.41 -12.77 5.59
CA VAL A 500 0.14 -11.42 5.42
C VAL A 500 1.06 -11.12 6.60
N GLN A 501 0.53 -10.95 7.81
CA GLN A 501 1.30 -10.65 9.04
C GLN A 501 2.42 -9.61 8.85
N ASN A 502 2.15 -8.62 8.01
CA ASN A 502 3.10 -7.56 7.68
C ASN A 502 2.38 -6.28 7.24
N PHE A 503 3.12 -5.18 7.32
CA PHE A 503 2.67 -3.87 6.87
C PHE A 503 3.83 -3.03 6.33
N LEU A 504 3.51 -1.93 5.63
CA LEU A 504 4.48 -0.95 5.17
C LEU A 504 4.68 0.16 6.22
N GLY A 505 5.93 0.47 6.55
CA GLY A 505 6.26 1.55 7.47
C GLY A 505 7.65 2.15 7.26
N GLY A 506 7.95 3.24 7.96
CA GLY A 506 9.23 3.95 7.85
C GLY A 506 9.30 4.97 6.70
N GLU A 507 10.42 5.69 6.64
CA GLU A 507 10.69 6.71 5.62
C GLU A 507 11.02 6.06 4.27
N GLY A 508 10.26 6.41 3.23
CA GLY A 508 10.34 5.78 1.91
C GLY A 508 9.73 4.38 1.81
N LEU A 509 9.09 3.91 2.90
CA LEU A 509 8.42 2.61 3.08
C LEU A 509 9.35 1.38 3.04
N VAL A 510 9.19 0.52 4.05
CA VAL A 510 9.85 -0.78 4.24
C VAL A 510 8.78 -1.79 4.68
N CYS A 511 8.89 -3.04 4.26
CA CYS A 511 7.98 -4.10 4.70
C CYS A 511 8.41 -4.61 6.10
N LEU A 512 7.49 -4.55 7.07
CA LEU A 512 7.71 -4.85 8.48
C LEU A 512 6.79 -5.98 8.93
N HIS A 513 7.30 -6.87 9.79
CA HIS A 513 6.56 -8.05 10.28
C HIS A 513 5.77 -7.72 11.56
N ASN A 514 4.59 -8.30 11.75
CA ASN A 514 3.81 -8.15 13.00
C ASN A 514 4.56 -8.71 14.23
N THR A 515 4.44 -8.11 15.42
CA THR A 515 5.16 -8.60 16.62
C THR A 515 4.37 -9.62 17.48
N ALA A 516 3.11 -9.92 17.16
CA ALA A 516 2.15 -10.59 18.07
C ALA A 516 2.33 -12.12 18.27
N TYR A 517 3.07 -12.81 17.42
CA TYR A 517 3.14 -14.28 17.44
C TYR A 517 4.04 -14.92 18.56
N ARG A 518 4.74 -14.14 19.38
CA ARG A 518 5.84 -14.64 20.26
C ARG A 518 5.58 -14.58 21.78
N LEU A 519 4.33 -14.55 22.23
CA LEU A 519 4.03 -14.35 23.66
C LEU A 519 4.69 -15.39 24.58
N ALA A 520 4.44 -16.69 24.37
CA ALA A 520 5.01 -17.76 25.20
C ALA A 520 6.55 -17.80 25.16
N LEU A 521 7.16 -17.50 24.01
CA LEU A 521 8.61 -17.43 23.87
C LEU A 521 9.21 -16.28 24.69
N LYS A 522 8.59 -15.09 24.61
CA LYS A 522 9.02 -13.91 25.37
C LYS A 522 8.82 -14.09 26.88
N ASP A 523 7.75 -14.76 27.28
CA ASP A 523 7.50 -15.02 28.69
C ASP A 523 8.50 -16.03 29.25
N LYS A 524 8.86 -17.09 28.52
CA LYS A 524 9.95 -18.00 28.92
C LYS A 524 11.32 -17.34 29.00
N GLU A 525 11.61 -16.38 28.11
CA GLU A 525 12.85 -15.59 28.18
C GLU A 525 12.89 -14.69 29.43
N ARG A 526 11.74 -14.12 29.83
CA ARG A 526 11.64 -13.16 30.92
C ARG A 526 11.45 -13.80 32.29
N TYR A 527 10.70 -14.90 32.33
CA TYR A 527 10.34 -15.65 33.52
C TYR A 527 10.69 -17.12 33.22
N PRO A 528 11.94 -17.55 33.45
CA PRO A 528 12.38 -18.91 33.11
C PRO A 528 11.48 -20.01 33.68
N ASP A 529 10.88 -19.74 34.85
CA ASP A 529 10.02 -20.65 35.60
C ASP A 529 8.54 -20.62 35.17
N ILE A 530 8.13 -19.71 34.27
CA ILE A 530 6.74 -19.65 33.82
C ILE A 530 6.33 -20.96 33.14
N ILE A 531 5.12 -21.44 33.42
CA ILE A 531 4.64 -22.69 32.83
C ILE A 531 4.08 -22.39 31.43
N THR A 532 4.69 -23.00 30.42
CA THR A 532 4.24 -22.96 29.01
C THR A 532 4.15 -24.37 28.47
N ALA A 533 3.26 -24.62 27.51
CA ALA A 533 3.30 -25.85 26.74
C ALA A 533 4.44 -25.82 25.71
N GLY A 534 4.75 -26.96 25.08
CA GLY A 534 5.82 -27.06 24.08
C GLY A 534 7.19 -27.40 24.65
N THR A 535 8.23 -27.00 23.94
CA THR A 535 9.63 -27.23 24.34
C THR A 535 10.28 -25.91 24.76
N LYS A 536 11.44 -25.96 25.42
CA LYS A 536 12.23 -24.75 25.72
C LYS A 536 12.51 -23.90 24.48
N LYS A 537 12.68 -24.52 23.30
CA LYS A 537 12.98 -23.83 22.03
C LYS A 537 11.73 -23.29 21.33
N VAL A 538 10.59 -23.97 21.50
CA VAL A 538 9.32 -23.62 20.84
C VAL A 538 8.19 -23.72 21.87
N PRO A 539 8.13 -22.78 22.84
CA PRO A 539 7.02 -22.73 23.79
C PRO A 539 5.79 -22.13 23.12
N TYR A 540 4.61 -22.55 23.56
CA TYR A 540 3.33 -21.99 23.13
C TYR A 540 2.34 -21.94 24.29
N TYR A 541 1.32 -21.11 24.13
CA TYR A 541 0.12 -21.16 24.96
C TYR A 541 -0.97 -21.90 24.23
N THR A 542 -1.77 -22.64 24.99
CA THR A 542 -2.99 -23.25 24.46
C THR A 542 -3.92 -22.15 23.99
N ASN A 543 -4.61 -22.38 22.87
CA ASN A 543 -5.54 -21.40 22.33
C ASN A 543 -6.81 -21.32 23.17
N SER A 544 -7.35 -20.11 23.30
CA SER A 544 -8.59 -19.85 24.05
C SER A 544 -8.48 -20.41 25.48
N THR A 545 -9.57 -20.91 26.05
CA THR A 545 -9.56 -21.62 27.34
C THR A 545 -9.60 -23.14 27.19
N GLN A 546 -9.00 -23.67 26.13
CA GLN A 546 -8.87 -25.10 25.92
C GLN A 546 -8.02 -25.77 27.01
N LEU A 547 -8.26 -27.06 27.25
CA LEU A 547 -7.33 -27.89 28.02
C LEU A 547 -5.97 -27.95 27.30
N PRO A 548 -4.86 -28.19 28.03
CA PRO A 548 -3.61 -28.54 27.39
C PRO A 548 -3.82 -29.65 26.37
N VAL A 549 -3.25 -29.51 25.18
CA VAL A 549 -3.57 -30.38 24.03
C VAL A 549 -3.17 -31.84 24.23
N ASN A 550 -2.36 -32.13 25.24
CA ASN A 550 -1.88 -33.46 25.62
C ASN A 550 -2.52 -33.99 26.92
N TYR A 551 -3.58 -33.35 27.42
CA TYR A 551 -4.14 -33.63 28.74
C TYR A 551 -4.86 -34.99 28.83
N THR A 552 -5.85 -35.25 27.96
CA THR A 552 -6.63 -36.50 27.94
C THR A 552 -6.97 -36.92 26.51
N ASP A 553 -7.16 -38.22 26.28
CA ASP A 553 -7.75 -38.79 25.06
C ASP A 553 -9.23 -39.16 25.23
N ASP A 554 -9.82 -38.87 26.39
CA ASP A 554 -11.26 -39.06 26.65
C ASP A 554 -12.06 -37.78 26.35
N VAL A 555 -12.92 -37.86 25.35
CA VAL A 555 -13.75 -36.73 24.91
C VAL A 555 -14.75 -36.28 25.97
N PHE A 556 -15.31 -37.21 26.75
CA PHE A 556 -16.34 -36.90 27.75
C PHE A 556 -15.73 -36.33 29.03
N GLU A 557 -14.52 -36.78 29.39
CA GLU A 557 -13.74 -36.13 30.43
C GLU A 557 -13.42 -34.68 30.05
N ALA A 558 -12.94 -34.45 28.81
CA ALA A 558 -12.64 -33.11 28.32
C ALA A 558 -13.89 -32.20 28.30
N LEU A 559 -15.03 -32.72 27.84
CA LEU A 559 -16.32 -32.01 27.86
C LEU A 559 -16.72 -31.62 29.28
N LYS A 560 -16.64 -32.54 30.24
CA LYS A 560 -16.99 -32.27 31.64
C LYS A 560 -16.10 -31.20 32.27
N LEU A 561 -14.79 -31.25 32.02
CA LEU A 561 -13.84 -30.25 32.52
C LEU A 561 -14.00 -28.88 31.86
N GLN A 562 -14.50 -28.85 30.63
CA GLN A 562 -14.65 -27.62 29.85
C GLN A 562 -16.05 -26.99 29.99
N GLU A 563 -17.08 -27.75 30.37
CA GLU A 563 -18.47 -27.27 30.35
C GLU A 563 -18.67 -25.96 31.12
N GLU A 564 -18.29 -25.91 32.40
CA GLU A 564 -18.55 -24.73 33.24
C GLU A 564 -17.89 -23.46 32.66
N LEU A 565 -16.68 -23.59 32.13
CA LEU A 565 -15.92 -22.47 31.58
C LEU A 565 -16.42 -22.08 30.18
N GLN A 566 -16.70 -23.07 29.33
CA GLN A 566 -17.19 -22.85 27.96
C GLN A 566 -18.58 -22.20 27.97
N CYS A 567 -19.44 -22.53 28.94
CA CYS A 567 -20.78 -21.93 29.07
C CYS A 567 -20.75 -20.47 29.56
N LYS A 568 -19.63 -19.98 30.10
CA LYS A 568 -19.49 -18.57 30.51
C LYS A 568 -19.31 -17.62 29.32
N TYR A 569 -18.96 -18.15 28.15
CA TYR A 569 -18.89 -17.35 26.92
C TYR A 569 -20.27 -17.16 26.32
N ASN A 570 -20.64 -15.91 26.03
CA ASN A 570 -21.88 -15.51 25.36
C ASN A 570 -21.77 -15.52 23.82
N GLY A 571 -20.63 -16.00 23.29
CA GLY A 571 -20.29 -16.11 21.86
C GLY A 571 -18.77 -16.26 21.68
N GLY A 572 -18.33 -16.74 20.51
CA GLY A 572 -16.90 -16.79 20.17
C GLY A 572 -16.07 -17.88 20.86
N THR A 573 -16.70 -18.95 21.36
CA THR A 573 -15.99 -20.12 21.90
C THR A 573 -16.31 -21.39 21.14
N VAL A 574 -15.37 -22.34 21.16
CA VAL A 574 -15.49 -23.63 20.49
C VAL A 574 -14.67 -24.67 21.24
N LEU A 575 -15.26 -25.86 21.49
CA LEU A 575 -14.50 -27.02 21.92
C LEU A 575 -14.07 -27.88 20.72
N HIS A 576 -12.77 -28.00 20.48
CA HIS A 576 -12.27 -28.83 19.40
C HIS A 576 -12.08 -30.28 19.83
N ILE A 577 -12.87 -31.18 19.25
CA ILE A 577 -12.70 -32.63 19.34
C ILE A 577 -11.79 -33.04 18.17
N PHE A 578 -10.48 -33.01 18.41
CA PHE A 578 -9.48 -33.45 17.45
C PHE A 578 -9.39 -34.98 17.44
N LEU A 579 -9.76 -35.57 16.31
CA LEU A 579 -9.64 -36.99 16.02
C LEU A 579 -8.41 -37.23 15.14
N GLY A 580 -7.77 -38.38 15.29
CA GLY A 580 -6.64 -38.75 14.43
C GLY A 580 -7.03 -39.04 13.01
N GLU A 581 -8.12 -39.78 12.83
CA GLU A 581 -8.66 -40.07 11.53
C GLU A 581 -10.17 -39.88 11.51
N ARG A 582 -10.74 -39.91 10.31
CA ARG A 582 -12.20 -39.81 10.15
C ARG A 582 -12.87 -41.00 10.83
N MET A 583 -14.01 -40.76 11.46
CA MET A 583 -14.86 -41.83 11.97
C MET A 583 -15.34 -42.72 10.82
N GLN A 584 -15.51 -44.02 11.09
CA GLN A 584 -15.86 -45.02 10.09
C GLN A 584 -17.32 -44.94 9.62
N SER A 585 -18.21 -44.36 10.44
CA SER A 585 -19.65 -44.32 10.21
C SER A 585 -20.21 -42.93 10.47
N GLY A 586 -21.02 -42.43 9.54
CA GLY A 586 -21.77 -41.17 9.71
C GLY A 586 -22.83 -41.27 10.81
N GLU A 587 -23.39 -42.46 11.03
CA GLU A 587 -24.35 -42.70 12.12
C GLU A 587 -23.64 -42.64 13.48
N GLY A 588 -22.41 -43.13 13.57
CA GLY A 588 -21.56 -42.98 14.76
C GLY A 588 -21.29 -41.51 15.11
N VAL A 589 -20.99 -40.67 14.11
CA VAL A 589 -20.83 -39.21 14.30
C VAL A 589 -22.13 -38.58 14.81
N LYS A 590 -23.27 -38.94 14.22
CA LYS A 590 -24.59 -38.43 14.62
C LYS A 590 -24.92 -38.80 16.06
N LYS A 591 -24.71 -40.06 16.46
CA LYS A 591 -24.89 -40.52 17.84
C LYS A 591 -24.00 -39.77 18.82
N LEU A 592 -22.73 -39.56 18.48
CA LEU A 592 -21.79 -38.81 19.31
C LEU A 592 -22.25 -37.35 19.50
N VAL A 593 -22.59 -36.65 18.41
CA VAL A 593 -23.09 -35.27 18.47
C VAL A 593 -24.35 -35.20 19.33
N LYS A 594 -25.31 -36.10 19.10
CA LYS A 594 -26.56 -36.17 19.88
C LYS A 594 -26.26 -36.37 21.36
N LYS A 595 -25.42 -37.36 21.71
CA LYS A 595 -25.04 -37.64 23.10
C LYS A 595 -24.38 -36.43 23.77
N ILE A 596 -23.50 -35.72 23.07
CA ILE A 596 -22.83 -34.53 23.63
C ILE A 596 -23.86 -33.45 23.97
N PHE A 597 -24.73 -33.08 23.02
CA PHE A 597 -25.69 -32.00 23.24
C PHE A 597 -26.87 -32.38 24.15
N GLU A 598 -27.14 -33.68 24.35
CA GLU A 598 -28.10 -34.15 25.36
C GLU A 598 -27.56 -34.08 26.79
N ASN A 599 -26.23 -34.13 26.96
CA ASN A 599 -25.61 -34.26 28.29
C ASN A 599 -24.79 -33.02 28.71
N PHE A 600 -24.46 -32.13 27.78
CA PHE A 600 -23.63 -30.94 28.03
C PHE A 600 -24.19 -29.70 27.35
N ARG A 601 -23.98 -28.54 27.98
CA ARG A 601 -24.52 -27.24 27.51
C ARG A 601 -23.52 -26.40 26.70
N LEU A 602 -22.46 -27.01 26.17
CA LEU A 602 -21.45 -26.27 25.42
C LEU A 602 -22.08 -25.60 24.19
N PRO A 603 -21.76 -24.32 23.91
CA PRO A 603 -22.40 -23.58 22.83
C PRO A 603 -21.96 -24.05 21.44
N TYR A 604 -20.74 -24.58 21.31
CA TYR A 604 -20.20 -24.99 20.02
C TYR A 604 -19.07 -26.02 20.16
N ILE A 605 -19.12 -27.06 19.32
CA ILE A 605 -18.09 -28.09 19.21
C ILE A 605 -17.67 -28.28 17.75
N THR A 606 -16.47 -28.81 17.53
CA THR A 606 -16.08 -29.34 16.21
C THR A 606 -15.60 -30.78 16.34
N ILE A 607 -15.98 -31.64 15.41
CA ILE A 607 -15.35 -32.95 15.21
C ILE A 607 -14.35 -32.81 14.06
N THR A 608 -13.06 -32.96 14.36
CA THR A 608 -11.98 -32.65 13.43
C THR A 608 -11.08 -33.85 13.23
N PRO A 609 -11.26 -34.65 12.18
CA PRO A 609 -10.25 -35.62 11.75
C PRO A 609 -9.01 -34.97 11.15
N THR A 610 -7.86 -35.60 11.31
CA THR A 610 -6.67 -35.36 10.50
C THR A 610 -6.71 -36.24 9.23
N PHE A 611 -6.29 -35.67 8.10
CA PHE A 611 -6.19 -36.38 6.84
C PHE A 611 -5.02 -35.86 6.02
N SER A 612 -4.62 -36.62 5.02
CA SER A 612 -3.47 -36.31 4.17
C SER A 612 -3.87 -36.28 2.70
N ILE A 613 -3.33 -35.34 1.94
CA ILE A 613 -3.54 -35.23 0.49
C ILE A 613 -2.26 -35.64 -0.24
N CYS A 614 -2.35 -36.71 -1.02
CA CYS A 614 -1.31 -37.15 -1.94
C CYS A 614 -1.54 -36.52 -3.33
N PRO A 615 -0.50 -36.01 -4.01
CA PRO A 615 -0.62 -35.52 -5.39
C PRO A 615 -1.15 -36.54 -6.39
N THR A 616 -0.97 -37.85 -6.11
CA THR A 616 -1.38 -38.95 -6.98
C THR A 616 -2.68 -39.59 -6.53
N HIS A 617 -2.82 -39.90 -5.23
CA HIS A 617 -3.94 -40.68 -4.70
C HIS A 617 -5.04 -39.84 -4.05
N GLY A 618 -4.90 -38.51 -4.02
CA GLY A 618 -5.88 -37.62 -3.40
C GLY A 618 -5.96 -37.83 -1.89
N TYR A 619 -7.19 -37.92 -1.38
CA TYR A 619 -7.48 -38.02 0.05
C TYR A 619 -7.01 -39.35 0.66
N ILE A 620 -6.32 -39.26 1.80
CA ILE A 620 -5.85 -40.38 2.62
C ILE A 620 -6.26 -40.09 4.07
N SER A 621 -6.93 -41.05 4.71
CA SER A 621 -7.32 -40.92 6.12
C SER A 621 -6.09 -40.87 7.02
N GLY A 622 -6.10 -40.01 8.04
CA GLY A 622 -5.03 -39.93 9.04
C GLY A 622 -3.81 -39.09 8.63
N GLU A 623 -2.85 -39.07 9.55
CA GLU A 623 -1.60 -38.31 9.43
C GLU A 623 -0.51 -39.11 8.70
N HIS A 624 -0.31 -38.79 7.43
CA HIS A 624 0.69 -39.39 6.56
C HIS A 624 1.48 -38.29 5.88
N PHE A 625 2.72 -38.03 6.33
CA PHE A 625 3.63 -37.09 5.65
C PHE A 625 4.19 -37.65 4.34
N PHE A 626 4.11 -38.96 4.15
CA PHE A 626 4.44 -39.65 2.90
C PHE A 626 3.31 -40.60 2.54
N CYS A 627 2.97 -40.65 1.25
CA CYS A 627 1.86 -41.46 0.79
C CYS A 627 2.14 -42.96 1.01
N PRO A 628 1.29 -43.69 1.75
CA PRO A 628 1.44 -45.13 1.95
C PRO A 628 1.09 -45.96 0.69
N LYS A 629 0.45 -45.35 -0.31
CA LYS A 629 -0.04 -46.03 -1.53
C LYS A 629 0.89 -45.88 -2.74
N CYS A 630 1.81 -44.90 -2.72
CA CYS A 630 2.69 -44.67 -3.86
C CYS A 630 3.85 -45.67 -3.88
N THR A 631 4.05 -46.34 -5.01
CA THR A 631 5.23 -47.20 -5.26
C THR A 631 6.54 -46.42 -5.13
N ILE A 632 6.54 -45.15 -5.56
CA ILE A 632 7.64 -44.21 -5.33
C ILE A 632 7.22 -43.27 -4.20
N LYS A 633 8.03 -43.15 -3.14
CA LYS A 633 7.74 -42.32 -1.96
C LYS A 633 7.45 -40.86 -2.35
N GLN A 634 6.20 -40.43 -2.20
CA GLN A 634 5.75 -39.05 -2.46
C GLN A 634 5.37 -38.35 -1.14
N PRO A 635 5.71 -37.06 -0.96
CA PRO A 635 5.25 -36.29 0.20
C PRO A 635 3.75 -36.00 0.10
N CYS A 636 3.11 -35.92 1.26
CA CYS A 636 1.70 -35.59 1.41
C CYS A 636 1.53 -34.28 2.18
N GLU A 637 0.49 -33.51 1.83
CA GLU A 637 0.05 -32.39 2.66
C GLU A 637 -0.86 -32.92 3.77
N VAL A 638 -0.50 -32.73 5.04
CA VAL A 638 -1.31 -33.20 6.17
C VAL A 638 -2.22 -32.06 6.58
N TYR A 639 -3.53 -32.24 6.46
CA TYR A 639 -4.54 -31.26 6.85
C TYR A 639 -5.13 -31.60 8.22
N SER A 640 -5.20 -30.59 9.07
CA SER A 640 -5.97 -30.61 10.31
C SER A 640 -6.55 -29.22 10.56
N ARG A 641 -7.40 -29.05 11.57
CA ARG A 641 -7.94 -27.73 11.96
C ARG A 641 -6.97 -27.04 12.91
N ILE A 642 -6.60 -25.80 12.60
CA ILE A 642 -5.64 -25.02 13.40
C ILE A 642 -6.31 -24.36 14.61
N VAL A 643 -7.33 -23.53 14.36
CA VAL A 643 -8.10 -22.78 15.39
C VAL A 643 -9.59 -22.65 15.06
N GLY A 644 -9.98 -23.02 13.84
CA GLY A 644 -11.31 -22.72 13.31
C GLY A 644 -11.55 -23.25 11.89
N TYR A 645 -10.51 -23.42 11.08
CA TYR A 645 -10.57 -23.97 9.71
C TYR A 645 -9.42 -24.94 9.40
N TYR A 646 -9.57 -25.74 8.33
CA TYR A 646 -8.57 -26.73 7.89
C TYR A 646 -7.42 -26.08 7.11
N ARG A 647 -6.18 -26.48 7.42
CA ARG A 647 -4.96 -26.09 6.69
C ARG A 647 -3.89 -27.19 6.72
N PRO A 648 -2.95 -27.18 5.75
CA PRO A 648 -1.75 -28.01 5.83
C PRO A 648 -0.93 -27.68 7.08
N VAL A 649 -0.66 -28.67 7.93
CA VAL A 649 0.13 -28.55 9.16
C VAL A 649 1.52 -27.99 8.85
N GLN A 650 2.11 -28.36 7.71
CA GLN A 650 3.40 -27.86 7.25
C GLN A 650 3.44 -26.33 7.06
N GLN A 651 2.28 -25.68 6.87
CA GLN A 651 2.16 -24.24 6.69
C GLN A 651 1.85 -23.49 8.00
N TRP A 652 1.70 -24.21 9.12
CA TRP A 652 1.42 -23.57 10.40
C TRP A 652 2.67 -22.91 10.96
N ASN A 653 2.50 -21.96 11.86
CA ASN A 653 3.62 -21.36 12.59
C ASN A 653 4.28 -22.38 13.55
N LEU A 654 5.53 -22.14 13.98
CA LEU A 654 6.33 -23.15 14.71
C LEU A 654 5.67 -23.66 16.00
N GLY A 655 5.11 -22.76 16.80
CA GLY A 655 4.32 -23.07 18.00
C GLY A 655 3.08 -23.89 17.69
N LYS A 656 2.37 -23.64 16.59
CA LYS A 656 1.22 -24.46 16.17
C LYS A 656 1.63 -25.81 15.62
N GLN A 657 2.76 -25.90 14.92
CA GLN A 657 3.34 -27.19 14.54
C GLN A 657 3.77 -27.98 15.78
N GLN A 658 4.33 -27.32 16.80
CA GLN A 658 4.70 -27.97 18.05
C GLN A 658 3.48 -28.41 18.87
N GLU A 659 2.42 -27.59 18.89
CA GLU A 659 1.14 -27.92 19.50
C GLU A 659 0.51 -29.14 18.82
N PHE A 660 0.46 -29.17 17.49
CA PHE A 660 -0.03 -30.32 16.72
C PHE A 660 0.73 -31.61 17.07
N LYS A 661 2.06 -31.57 17.10
CA LYS A 661 2.90 -32.73 17.44
C LYS A 661 2.66 -33.29 18.85
N GLN A 662 2.21 -32.43 19.77
CA GLN A 662 1.95 -32.82 21.16
C GLN A 662 0.48 -33.16 21.39
N ARG A 663 -0.38 -32.93 20.41
CA ARG A 663 -1.81 -33.14 20.54
C ARG A 663 -2.09 -34.61 20.79
N LYS A 664 -2.81 -34.88 21.88
CA LYS A 664 -3.36 -36.20 22.17
C LYS A 664 -4.77 -36.23 21.57
N GLU A 665 -4.93 -37.06 20.54
CA GLU A 665 -6.18 -37.17 19.80
C GLU A 665 -7.22 -37.96 20.61
N PHE A 666 -8.48 -37.55 20.51
CA PHE A 666 -9.56 -38.21 21.24
C PHE A 666 -9.87 -39.59 20.66
N LYS A 667 -10.00 -40.57 21.55
CA LYS A 667 -10.40 -41.94 21.19
C LYS A 667 -11.89 -42.11 21.40
N ILE A 668 -12.61 -42.30 20.29
CA ILE A 668 -14.03 -42.65 20.34
C ILE A 668 -14.16 -44.15 20.64
N LYS A 669 -14.81 -44.50 21.76
CA LYS A 669 -14.96 -45.89 22.24
C LYS A 669 -16.38 -46.43 21.94
N GLY A 670 -16.51 -47.77 21.90
CA GLY A 670 -17.80 -48.46 22.06
C GLY A 670 -18.85 -48.18 20.98
N GLU A 671 -20.07 -47.88 21.42
CA GLU A 671 -21.31 -47.76 20.62
C GLU A 671 -21.30 -46.73 19.48
N PHE A 672 -20.28 -45.86 19.44
CA PHE A 672 -20.12 -44.80 18.43
C PHE A 672 -19.24 -45.21 17.23
N LEU A 673 -18.65 -46.42 17.25
CA LEU A 673 -17.78 -46.93 16.18
C LEU A 673 -18.54 -47.56 15.00
N LYS A 674 -19.82 -47.93 15.19
CA LYS A 674 -20.67 -48.60 14.19
C LYS A 674 -21.83 -47.72 13.74
#